data_AF-A0A7J6VFS6-F1
#
_entry.id   AF-A0A7J6VFS6-F1
#
_cell.length_a   1.000
_cell.length_b   1.000
_cell.length_c   1.000
_cell.angle_alpha   90.00
_cell.angle_beta   90.00
_cell.angle_gamma   90.00
#
_symmetry.space_group_name_H-M   'P 1'
#
loop_
_entity.id
_entity.type
_entity.pdbx_description
1 polymer ?
#
loop_
_entity_poly.entity_id
_entity_poly.type
_entity_poly.pdbx_seq_one_letter_code
_entity_poly.pdbx_strand_id
1 'polypeptide(L)'
;MGSKYIADLIATSSGAHYSGFHLNGLDPRNSGIDQPTTSATGKLGKQPFVIGVAGGAASGKTTVCDMIIEQLHDQRVVLVNQDSFYHNLCEEELKQVHDYNFDHPDAFDTEQLLHCMEKLMNGQAVDIPKYDFKSYRYNTSPTRRVNPSDVILLEGILVFHDTRVREMMNMKIFVDTDADVRLARRIRRDTVEKGRDIGQILDQYSKFVKPAFDDFILPTKKYADIIIPRGGDNHVAVDLIVQHIRTKLGQHDLCKIYPNLYVIQSTFQIRGMHTLVRDAQTTKHDFVFYADRLIRLVVEHGLGHLPFTEKQVITPTDSVYTGVDFCKRLCGVSVIRSGESMENALRACCKGIKIGKILIHREGDNGQQLIYEKLPLDISDRHVLLLDPILGTGNSAVQAISLLIRKGVPESNIIFLNLISAPQGVHVVCKSFPRIKIVTSEIDTALNEDYRVVPGMGEFGDRYFGTDDDDLQLVLINPFLFYPDELIKNAKLIATPGKGILAADESTGTIGKRLSSINVENIESNRQALRELLFTAPNAVTYLSGVILFEETLYQKTTDGKPFVDLLLENNVLPGIKVDKGTVDLAGTDGETTTQGLDSLGSRCAQYYKAGARFAKWRAVLKIGPKEPSELSIQQNAQGLARYAIICQENGLVPIVEPEILTDGSHDIKQCAAATEMVLAAVYKALNEHHVLLEGTLLKPNMVTPGSQSPKVTPEVIAEATVTALRRTVPAAVPGIVFLSGGQSEEEATLNLNAMSKLDVLKPWTLSFSFGRALQQSTIKTWSGKKENVAKAQEVFLGRCKANSDATLGKYGGGAGGGLASESLYVEGYKY
;
A
#
# COMPACT_ATOMS: atom_id res chain seq x y z
N MET A 1 -39.42 0.82 -38.35
CA MET A 1 -38.47 1.43 -39.30
C MET A 1 -37.48 2.24 -38.48
N GLY A 2 -36.16 2.14 -38.58
CA GLY A 2 -35.23 1.37 -39.40
C GLY A 2 -33.82 1.81 -38.97
N SER A 3 -32.86 0.89 -39.01
CA SER A 3 -31.44 1.11 -38.70
C SER A 3 -30.75 2.09 -39.68
N LYS A 4 -29.86 2.94 -39.17
CA LYS A 4 -28.57 3.34 -39.79
C LYS A 4 -27.86 4.36 -38.88
N TYR A 5 -26.54 4.49 -39.06
CA TYR A 5 -25.59 5.37 -38.36
C TYR A 5 -24.82 4.76 -37.18
N ILE A 6 -24.17 3.63 -37.46
CA ILE A 6 -22.79 3.38 -37.01
C ILE A 6 -21.94 3.57 -38.28
N ALA A 7 -21.34 4.75 -38.48
CA ALA A 7 -20.40 4.99 -39.58
C ALA A 7 -19.52 6.25 -39.41
N ASP A 8 -19.93 7.26 -38.63
CA ASP A 8 -19.17 8.52 -38.54
C ASP A 8 -18.71 8.76 -37.09
N LEU A 9 -17.40 8.57 -36.82
CA LEU A 9 -16.59 9.37 -35.85
C LEU A 9 -15.21 8.80 -35.50
N ILE A 10 -14.54 8.06 -36.41
CA ILE A 10 -13.08 7.83 -36.28
C ILE A 10 -12.42 8.10 -37.64
N ALA A 11 -12.33 9.38 -37.99
CA ALA A 11 -11.54 9.87 -39.11
C ALA A 11 -11.14 11.33 -38.86
N THR A 12 -10.09 11.58 -38.06
CA THR A 12 -9.35 12.84 -38.12
C THR A 12 -7.94 12.72 -37.54
N SER A 13 -6.99 13.26 -38.31
CA SER A 13 -5.60 13.65 -37.98
C SER A 13 -4.47 12.64 -38.25
N SER A 14 -4.22 12.45 -39.54
CA SER A 14 -2.90 12.14 -40.12
C SER A 14 -2.18 13.43 -40.54
N GLY A 15 -0.87 13.54 -40.25
CA GLY A 15 0.09 14.31 -41.05
C GLY A 15 1.04 15.24 -40.27
N ALA A 16 2.35 14.93 -40.31
CA ALA A 16 3.41 15.85 -40.74
C ALA A 16 4.81 15.19 -40.70
N HIS A 17 5.46 15.14 -41.87
CA HIS A 17 6.89 14.94 -42.08
C HIS A 17 7.71 16.08 -41.47
N TYR A 18 8.93 15.80 -40.98
CA TYR A 18 10.02 16.79 -41.00
C TYR A 18 11.40 16.14 -41.25
N SER A 19 12.22 16.93 -41.93
CA SER A 19 13.42 16.67 -42.71
C SER A 19 14.71 16.51 -41.92
N GLY A 20 15.67 15.77 -42.49
CA GLY A 20 17.07 15.76 -42.07
C GLY A 20 17.86 17.01 -42.47
N PHE A 21 18.96 17.24 -41.76
CA PHE A 21 20.07 18.08 -42.22
C PHE A 21 21.41 17.41 -41.91
N HIS A 22 22.21 17.29 -42.98
CA HIS A 22 23.59 16.84 -43.03
C HIS A 22 24.57 17.81 -42.36
N LEU A 23 25.67 17.26 -41.83
CA LEU A 23 26.98 17.93 -41.78
C LEU A 23 28.03 16.93 -42.27
N ASN A 24 28.72 17.32 -43.36
CA ASN A 24 29.80 16.59 -44.00
C ASN A 24 31.17 16.95 -43.38
N GLY A 25 32.07 15.97 -43.34
CA GLY A 25 33.45 16.14 -43.80
C GLY A 25 34.55 16.06 -42.74
N LEU A 26 35.30 14.94 -42.73
CA LEU A 26 36.70 14.86 -43.17
C LEU A 26 37.22 13.41 -43.03
N ASP A 27 37.89 12.96 -44.09
CA ASP A 27 38.33 11.58 -44.37
C ASP A 27 39.88 11.48 -44.20
N PRO A 28 40.57 10.36 -44.52
CA PRO A 28 41.04 9.30 -43.61
C PRO A 28 42.59 9.21 -43.52
N ARG A 29 43.14 8.39 -42.59
CA ARG A 29 44.44 7.68 -42.79
C ARG A 29 44.81 6.65 -41.68
N ASN A 30 44.89 5.39 -42.11
CA ASN A 30 45.67 4.21 -41.67
C ASN A 30 46.48 4.22 -40.35
N SER A 31 46.32 3.18 -39.51
CA SER A 31 47.14 1.94 -39.50
C SER A 31 47.05 1.19 -38.15
N GLY A 32 47.11 -0.15 -38.18
CA GLY A 32 47.54 -0.96 -37.04
C GLY A 32 46.54 -1.99 -36.50
N ILE A 33 46.68 -3.22 -36.99
CA ILE A 33 46.02 -4.46 -36.55
C ILE A 33 46.44 -4.82 -35.11
N ASP A 34 45.49 -5.10 -34.20
CA ASP A 34 45.29 -6.45 -33.63
C ASP A 34 44.15 -6.56 -32.57
N GLN A 35 43.46 -7.72 -32.61
CA GLN A 35 42.63 -8.39 -31.57
C GLN A 35 41.09 -8.23 -31.55
N PRO A 36 40.37 -9.30 -31.14
CA PRO A 36 39.28 -9.89 -31.91
C PRO A 36 37.90 -9.30 -31.59
N THR A 37 37.13 -9.07 -32.64
CA THR A 37 35.74 -8.64 -32.57
C THR A 37 34.81 -9.79 -32.18
N THR A 38 34.31 -9.75 -30.94
CA THR A 38 33.05 -10.40 -30.57
C THR A 38 31.92 -9.71 -31.32
N SER A 39 31.44 -10.34 -32.39
CA SER A 39 30.27 -9.92 -33.15
C SER A 39 28.98 -10.12 -32.36
N ALA A 40 28.18 -9.05 -32.31
CA ALA A 40 26.72 -9.06 -32.35
C ALA A 40 25.96 -10.00 -31.40
N THR A 41 25.70 -9.55 -30.16
CA THR A 41 24.48 -9.96 -29.44
C THR A 41 23.31 -9.08 -29.88
N GLY A 42 22.73 -9.42 -31.03
CA GLY A 42 21.37 -8.98 -31.37
C GLY A 42 20.37 -9.50 -30.34
N LYS A 43 19.30 -8.74 -30.10
CA LYS A 43 18.16 -9.08 -29.22
C LYS A 43 17.88 -10.59 -29.20
N LEU A 44 18.15 -11.26 -28.08
CA LEU A 44 17.75 -12.65 -27.89
C LEU A 44 16.23 -12.69 -27.70
N GLY A 45 15.49 -12.83 -28.79
CA GLY A 45 14.04 -13.07 -28.76
C GLY A 45 13.75 -14.42 -28.11
N LYS A 46 12.76 -14.47 -27.21
CA LYS A 46 12.29 -15.69 -26.54
C LYS A 46 11.76 -16.67 -27.60
N GLN A 47 12.39 -17.85 -27.74
CA GLN A 47 11.89 -18.88 -28.67
C GLN A 47 10.61 -19.52 -28.12
N PRO A 48 9.58 -19.73 -28.95
CA PRO A 48 8.31 -20.30 -28.51
C PRO A 48 8.41 -21.80 -28.24
N PHE A 49 7.59 -22.31 -27.32
CA PHE A 49 7.49 -23.74 -27.02
C PHE A 49 6.52 -24.41 -28.01
N VAL A 50 7.05 -25.24 -28.90
CA VAL A 50 6.31 -25.91 -29.96
C VAL A 50 5.87 -27.30 -29.52
N ILE A 51 4.57 -27.57 -29.59
CA ILE A 51 3.96 -28.86 -29.27
C ILE A 51 3.31 -29.41 -30.52
N GLY A 52 3.78 -30.56 -31.00
CA GLY A 52 3.14 -31.26 -32.11
C GLY A 52 2.09 -32.25 -31.61
N VAL A 53 0.91 -32.26 -32.23
CA VAL A 53 -0.20 -33.16 -31.92
C VAL A 53 -0.57 -33.97 -33.16
N ALA A 54 -0.22 -35.26 -33.16
CA ALA A 54 -0.45 -36.20 -34.25
C ALA A 54 -1.43 -37.33 -33.87
N GLY A 55 -1.86 -38.10 -34.87
CA GLY A 55 -2.81 -39.20 -34.70
C GLY A 55 -3.79 -39.32 -35.86
N GLY A 56 -4.47 -40.47 -35.96
CA GLY A 56 -5.34 -40.77 -37.09
C GLY A 56 -6.51 -39.79 -37.27
N ALA A 57 -7.09 -39.75 -38.48
CA ALA A 57 -8.31 -39.01 -38.72
C ALA A 57 -9.41 -39.41 -37.70
N ALA A 58 -10.13 -38.43 -37.16
CA ALA A 58 -11.15 -38.60 -36.12
C ALA A 58 -10.68 -39.23 -34.78
N SER A 59 -9.38 -39.23 -34.49
CA SER A 59 -8.85 -39.71 -33.18
C SER A 59 -9.17 -38.80 -32.00
N GLY A 60 -9.45 -37.51 -32.24
CA GLY A 60 -9.72 -36.51 -31.19
C GLY A 60 -8.60 -35.49 -30.97
N LYS A 61 -7.63 -35.36 -31.90
CA LYS A 61 -6.54 -34.37 -31.86
C LYS A 61 -7.04 -32.94 -31.62
N THR A 62 -7.95 -32.47 -32.48
CA THR A 62 -8.53 -31.13 -32.40
C THR A 62 -9.18 -30.91 -31.02
N THR A 63 -9.94 -31.89 -30.53
CA THR A 63 -10.54 -31.84 -29.18
C THR A 63 -9.50 -31.73 -28.08
N VAL A 64 -8.38 -32.47 -28.15
CA VAL A 64 -7.28 -32.35 -27.18
C VAL A 64 -6.66 -30.94 -27.25
N CYS A 65 -6.41 -30.40 -28.44
CA CYS A 65 -5.89 -29.04 -28.62
C CYS A 65 -6.85 -27.98 -28.05
N ASP A 66 -8.13 -28.10 -28.35
CA ASP A 66 -9.16 -27.17 -27.88
C ASP A 66 -9.25 -27.19 -26.35
N MET A 67 -9.25 -28.38 -25.72
CA MET A 67 -9.23 -28.50 -24.27
C MET A 67 -7.96 -27.90 -23.63
N ILE A 68 -6.80 -28.08 -24.26
CA ILE A 68 -5.55 -27.45 -23.80
C ILE A 68 -5.68 -25.91 -23.85
N ILE A 69 -6.19 -25.37 -24.97
CA ILE A 69 -6.37 -23.92 -25.15
C ILE A 69 -7.40 -23.38 -24.15
N GLU A 70 -8.54 -24.04 -24.00
CA GLU A 70 -9.60 -23.66 -23.07
C GLU A 70 -9.09 -23.65 -21.63
N GLN A 71 -8.45 -24.72 -21.17
CA GLN A 71 -7.96 -24.80 -19.80
C GLN A 71 -6.81 -23.82 -19.51
N LEU A 72 -6.02 -23.43 -20.51
CA LEU A 72 -4.96 -22.45 -20.34
C LEU A 72 -5.50 -21.02 -20.17
N HIS A 73 -6.67 -20.70 -20.74
CA HIS A 73 -7.28 -19.35 -20.72
C HIS A 73 -6.28 -18.21 -21.03
N ASP A 74 -5.30 -18.50 -21.90
CA ASP A 74 -4.13 -17.65 -22.12
C ASP A 74 -4.04 -17.21 -23.58
N GLN A 75 -3.92 -15.91 -23.83
CA GLN A 75 -3.75 -15.36 -25.19
C GLN A 75 -2.37 -15.67 -25.80
N ARG A 76 -1.50 -16.37 -25.06
CA ARG A 76 -0.12 -16.72 -25.45
C ARG A 76 0.02 -18.14 -26.02
N VAL A 77 -1.09 -18.76 -26.43
CA VAL A 77 -1.11 -20.05 -27.14
C VAL A 77 -1.72 -19.85 -28.53
N VAL A 78 -1.09 -20.40 -29.57
CA VAL A 78 -1.65 -20.40 -30.92
C VAL A 78 -1.69 -21.77 -31.56
N LEU A 79 -2.76 -22.06 -32.30
CA LEU A 79 -2.96 -23.31 -33.03
C LEU A 79 -2.68 -23.13 -34.52
N VAL A 80 -1.74 -23.92 -35.05
CA VAL A 80 -1.43 -24.12 -36.46
C VAL A 80 -1.93 -25.51 -36.86
N ASN A 81 -2.76 -25.58 -37.90
CA ASN A 81 -3.31 -26.85 -38.37
C ASN A 81 -2.67 -27.22 -39.72
N GLN A 82 -2.20 -28.46 -39.84
CA GLN A 82 -1.58 -29.01 -41.05
C GLN A 82 -2.53 -28.98 -42.27
N ASP A 83 -3.84 -29.10 -42.05
CA ASP A 83 -4.87 -29.05 -43.09
C ASP A 83 -4.92 -27.71 -43.83
N SER A 84 -4.31 -26.65 -43.29
CA SER A 84 -4.16 -25.38 -44.01
C SER A 84 -3.17 -25.46 -45.18
N PHE A 85 -2.33 -26.49 -45.24
CA PHE A 85 -1.19 -26.59 -46.15
C PHE A 85 -1.35 -27.70 -47.20
N TYR A 86 -2.58 -28.05 -47.59
CA TYR A 86 -2.81 -28.94 -48.73
C TYR A 86 -2.45 -28.26 -50.05
N HIS A 87 -1.85 -29.01 -50.98
CA HIS A 87 -1.67 -28.52 -52.35
C HIS A 87 -3.03 -28.28 -53.03
N ASN A 88 -3.06 -27.27 -53.92
CA ASN A 88 -4.20 -27.04 -54.80
C ASN A 88 -4.32 -28.18 -55.80
N LEU A 89 -5.52 -28.69 -56.02
CA LEU A 89 -5.74 -29.68 -57.08
C LEU A 89 -5.73 -29.04 -58.47
N CYS A 90 -5.08 -29.71 -59.42
CA CYS A 90 -5.11 -29.35 -60.84
C CYS A 90 -6.49 -29.68 -61.46
N GLU A 91 -6.76 -29.21 -62.67
CA GLU A 91 -8.05 -29.46 -63.34
C GLU A 91 -8.31 -30.95 -63.63
N GLU A 92 -7.26 -31.76 -63.73
CA GLU A 92 -7.35 -33.21 -63.95
C GLU A 92 -7.68 -33.93 -62.64
N GLU A 93 -7.02 -33.57 -61.54
CA GLU A 93 -7.28 -34.10 -60.20
C GLU A 93 -8.67 -33.70 -59.68
N LEU A 94 -9.15 -32.49 -60.00
CA LEU A 94 -10.51 -32.05 -59.65
C LEU A 94 -11.60 -32.92 -60.30
N LYS A 95 -11.35 -33.44 -61.51
CA LYS A 95 -12.28 -34.36 -62.19
C LYS A 95 -12.32 -35.74 -61.53
N GLN A 96 -11.29 -36.10 -60.78
CA GLN A 96 -11.14 -37.40 -60.10
C GLN A 96 -10.91 -37.23 -58.59
N VAL A 97 -11.52 -36.21 -57.98
CA VAL A 97 -11.24 -35.88 -56.57
C VAL A 97 -11.57 -37.00 -55.58
N HIS A 98 -12.50 -37.88 -55.94
CA HIS A 98 -12.86 -39.06 -55.16
C HIS A 98 -11.75 -40.12 -55.11
N ASP A 99 -10.78 -40.05 -56.03
CA ASP A 99 -9.61 -40.93 -56.12
C ASP A 99 -8.32 -40.28 -55.60
N TYR A 100 -8.37 -39.02 -55.14
CA TYR A 100 -7.21 -38.33 -54.58
C TYR A 100 -7.01 -38.68 -53.09
N ASN A 101 -5.78 -39.04 -52.72
CA ASN A 101 -5.44 -39.42 -51.35
C ASN A 101 -4.95 -38.23 -50.51
N PHE A 102 -5.88 -37.57 -49.81
CA PHE A 102 -5.57 -36.48 -48.88
C PHE A 102 -4.81 -36.93 -47.62
N ASP A 103 -4.74 -38.23 -47.33
CA ASP A 103 -4.02 -38.75 -46.18
C ASP A 103 -2.57 -39.18 -46.55
N HIS A 104 -2.10 -38.92 -47.78
CA HIS A 104 -0.72 -39.17 -48.22
C HIS A 104 0.21 -37.98 -47.91
N PRO A 105 1.50 -38.19 -47.55
CA PRO A 105 2.46 -37.10 -47.32
C PRO A 105 2.56 -36.08 -48.45
N ASP A 106 2.52 -36.54 -49.72
CA ASP A 106 2.61 -35.68 -50.91
C ASP A 106 1.40 -34.77 -51.12
N ALA A 107 0.32 -34.93 -50.36
CA ALA A 107 -0.82 -34.02 -50.41
C ALA A 107 -0.53 -32.66 -49.75
N PHE A 108 0.54 -32.56 -48.95
CA PHE A 108 0.85 -31.38 -48.14
C PHE A 108 2.09 -30.61 -48.62
N ASP A 109 1.95 -29.29 -48.70
CA ASP A 109 3.04 -28.34 -48.91
C ASP A 109 3.87 -28.19 -47.61
N THR A 110 4.75 -29.16 -47.39
CA THR A 110 5.60 -29.20 -46.20
C THR A 110 6.62 -28.06 -46.17
N GLU A 111 7.05 -27.56 -47.33
CA GLU A 111 7.95 -26.41 -47.42
C GLU A 111 7.27 -25.13 -46.94
N GLN A 112 6.01 -24.91 -47.34
CA GLN A 112 5.22 -23.77 -46.85
C GLN A 112 4.96 -23.87 -45.35
N LEU A 113 4.67 -25.07 -44.83
CA LEU A 113 4.52 -25.30 -43.39
C LEU A 113 5.81 -24.97 -42.63
N LEU A 114 6.96 -25.48 -43.09
CA LEU A 114 8.27 -25.23 -42.49
C LEU A 114 8.59 -23.73 -42.47
N HIS A 115 8.38 -23.03 -43.59
CA HIS A 115 8.58 -21.58 -43.67
C HIS A 115 7.69 -20.79 -42.71
N CYS A 116 6.42 -21.18 -42.57
CA CYS A 116 5.52 -20.56 -41.61
C CYS A 116 5.96 -20.81 -40.15
N MET A 117 6.37 -22.03 -39.84
CA MET A 117 6.84 -22.39 -38.50
C MET A 117 8.16 -21.69 -38.14
N GLU A 118 9.12 -21.61 -39.07
CA GLU A 118 10.39 -20.91 -38.88
C GLU A 118 10.16 -19.42 -38.59
N LYS A 119 9.26 -18.77 -39.34
CA LYS A 119 8.88 -17.38 -39.07
C LYS A 119 8.27 -17.20 -37.69
N LEU A 120 7.34 -18.08 -37.29
CA LEU A 120 6.73 -18.02 -35.96
C LEU A 120 7.75 -18.26 -34.85
N MET A 121 8.68 -19.19 -35.04
CA MET A 121 9.79 -19.45 -34.11
C MET A 121 10.73 -18.26 -33.97
N ASN A 122 10.88 -17.46 -35.04
CA ASN A 122 11.66 -16.23 -35.04
C ASN A 122 10.86 -14.99 -34.61
N GLY A 123 9.66 -15.16 -34.04
CA GLY A 123 8.86 -14.06 -33.53
C GLY A 123 8.20 -13.20 -34.60
N GLN A 124 8.01 -13.73 -35.81
CA GLN A 124 7.35 -13.04 -36.92
C GLN A 124 5.93 -13.58 -37.13
N ALA A 125 4.96 -12.67 -37.30
CA ALA A 125 3.59 -13.06 -37.62
C ALA A 125 3.48 -13.60 -39.05
N VAL A 126 2.64 -14.61 -39.24
CA VAL A 126 2.43 -15.28 -40.55
C VAL A 126 0.97 -15.28 -40.94
N ASP A 127 0.70 -15.22 -42.24
CA ASP A 127 -0.64 -15.40 -42.79
C ASP A 127 -0.79 -16.85 -43.22
N ILE A 128 -1.60 -17.60 -42.47
CA ILE A 128 -1.85 -19.01 -42.77
C ILE A 128 -3.03 -19.08 -43.76
N PRO A 129 -2.86 -19.73 -44.92
CA PRO A 129 -3.94 -19.91 -45.87
C PRO A 129 -5.06 -20.77 -45.29
N LYS A 130 -6.28 -20.51 -45.75
CA LYS A 130 -7.44 -21.37 -45.44
C LYS A 130 -7.72 -22.23 -46.66
N TYR A 131 -7.46 -23.53 -46.54
CA TYR A 131 -7.80 -24.50 -47.58
C TYR A 131 -9.31 -24.75 -47.57
N ASP A 132 -9.96 -24.61 -48.72
CA ASP A 132 -11.40 -24.86 -48.86
C ASP A 132 -11.64 -26.25 -49.45
N PHE A 133 -12.11 -27.18 -48.62
CA PHE A 133 -12.44 -28.55 -49.01
C PHE A 133 -13.67 -28.67 -49.95
N LYS A 134 -14.36 -27.57 -50.27
CA LYS A 134 -15.40 -27.56 -51.31
C LYS A 134 -14.84 -27.26 -52.69
N SER A 135 -13.91 -26.32 -52.78
CA SER A 135 -13.26 -25.90 -54.03
C SER A 135 -11.90 -26.55 -54.27
N TYR A 136 -11.36 -27.27 -53.27
CA TYR A 136 -10.05 -27.93 -53.26
C TYR A 136 -8.88 -27.01 -53.63
N ARG A 137 -9.02 -25.74 -53.23
CA ARG A 137 -8.05 -24.67 -53.47
C ARG A 137 -7.92 -23.77 -52.24
N TYR A 138 -6.82 -23.01 -52.18
CA TYR A 138 -6.69 -21.90 -51.26
C TYR A 138 -7.73 -20.81 -51.59
N ASN A 139 -8.46 -20.35 -50.58
CA ASN A 139 -9.25 -19.14 -50.74
C ASN A 139 -8.31 -17.92 -50.80
N THR A 140 -8.45 -17.09 -51.84
CA THR A 140 -7.62 -15.88 -52.05
C THR A 140 -7.84 -14.79 -51.00
N SER A 141 -8.92 -14.87 -50.20
CA SER A 141 -9.12 -14.05 -49.00
C SER A 141 -10.27 -14.58 -48.13
N PRO A 142 -10.29 -14.33 -46.81
CA PRO A 142 -9.20 -13.82 -45.98
C PRO A 142 -8.31 -14.94 -45.42
N THR A 143 -7.00 -14.71 -45.39
CA THR A 143 -6.03 -15.55 -44.67
C THR A 143 -6.19 -15.39 -43.16
N ARG A 144 -5.83 -16.43 -42.38
CA ARG A 144 -5.80 -16.33 -40.91
C ARG A 144 -4.44 -15.80 -40.49
N ARG A 145 -4.40 -14.54 -40.06
CA ARG A 145 -3.20 -13.96 -39.43
C ARG A 145 -2.94 -14.67 -38.10
N VAL A 146 -1.75 -15.27 -37.97
CA VAL A 146 -1.26 -15.91 -36.76
C VAL A 146 -0.11 -15.08 -36.21
N ASN A 147 -0.34 -14.50 -35.04
CA ASN A 147 0.68 -13.73 -34.32
C ASN A 147 1.64 -14.68 -33.58
N PRO A 148 2.89 -14.26 -33.35
CA PRO A 148 3.82 -14.98 -32.48
C PRO A 148 3.22 -15.18 -31.09
N SER A 149 3.50 -16.33 -30.48
CA SER A 149 2.94 -16.73 -29.19
C SER A 149 3.97 -17.48 -28.38
N ASP A 150 3.83 -17.53 -27.04
CA ASP A 150 4.77 -18.29 -26.19
C ASP A 150 4.68 -19.80 -26.44
N VAL A 151 3.50 -20.31 -26.85
CA VAL A 151 3.26 -21.72 -27.18
C VAL A 151 2.62 -21.85 -28.55
N ILE A 152 3.16 -22.74 -29.38
CA ILE A 152 2.59 -23.08 -30.68
C ILE A 152 2.15 -24.55 -30.65
N LEU A 153 0.85 -24.78 -30.81
CA LEU A 153 0.28 -26.11 -31.03
C LEU A 153 0.25 -26.36 -32.54
N LEU A 154 1.00 -27.36 -33.03
CA LEU A 154 0.98 -27.80 -34.42
C LEU A 154 0.21 -29.14 -34.51
N GLU A 155 -1.02 -29.08 -35.00
CA GLU A 155 -1.92 -30.22 -35.09
C GLU A 155 -2.03 -30.74 -36.53
N GLY A 156 -2.00 -32.05 -36.72
CA GLY A 156 -2.29 -32.66 -38.02
C GLY A 156 -2.13 -34.18 -38.02
N ILE A 157 -2.57 -34.84 -39.08
CA ILE A 157 -2.47 -36.30 -39.18
C ILE A 157 -1.03 -36.78 -39.43
N LEU A 158 -0.20 -35.96 -40.06
CA LEU A 158 1.14 -36.31 -40.55
C LEU A 158 2.23 -35.36 -40.08
N VAL A 159 1.97 -34.53 -39.06
CA VAL A 159 2.96 -33.56 -38.53
C VAL A 159 4.22 -34.23 -37.96
N PHE A 160 4.16 -35.55 -37.67
CA PHE A 160 5.33 -36.33 -37.25
C PHE A 160 5.99 -37.11 -38.40
N HIS A 161 5.55 -36.99 -39.65
CA HIS A 161 6.12 -37.74 -40.77
C HIS A 161 7.51 -37.20 -41.16
N ASP A 162 7.61 -35.91 -41.45
CA ASP A 162 8.84 -35.24 -41.86
C ASP A 162 9.76 -34.96 -40.65
N THR A 163 11.04 -35.33 -40.75
CA THR A 163 12.03 -35.15 -39.69
C THR A 163 12.26 -33.68 -39.34
N ARG A 164 12.28 -32.78 -40.32
CA ARG A 164 12.53 -31.34 -40.13
C ARG A 164 11.39 -30.73 -39.32
N VAL A 165 10.15 -31.16 -39.57
CA VAL A 165 9.00 -30.70 -38.80
C VAL A 165 9.09 -31.19 -37.34
N ARG A 166 9.52 -32.43 -37.12
CA ARG A 166 9.71 -33.01 -35.77
C ARG A 166 10.80 -32.31 -34.97
N GLU A 167 11.90 -31.91 -35.60
CA GLU A 167 13.05 -31.27 -34.95
C GLU A 167 12.71 -29.88 -34.38
N MET A 168 11.71 -29.20 -34.94
CA MET A 168 11.20 -27.93 -34.41
C MET A 168 10.36 -28.10 -33.13
N MET A 169 9.90 -29.31 -32.81
CA MET A 169 8.97 -29.55 -31.70
C MET A 169 9.69 -29.83 -30.39
N ASN A 170 9.31 -29.12 -29.34
CA ASN A 170 9.78 -29.38 -27.98
C ASN A 170 9.03 -30.53 -27.29
N MET A 171 7.78 -30.81 -27.70
CA MET A 171 6.96 -31.90 -27.18
C MET A 171 6.09 -32.52 -28.29
N LYS A 172 6.01 -33.84 -28.33
CA LYS A 172 5.30 -34.61 -29.36
C LYS A 172 4.22 -35.48 -28.71
N ILE A 173 2.96 -35.12 -28.94
CA ILE A 173 1.79 -35.82 -28.43
C ILE A 173 1.14 -36.63 -29.55
N PHE A 174 0.92 -37.93 -29.32
CA PHE A 174 0.15 -38.78 -30.23
C PHE A 174 -1.18 -39.18 -29.60
N VAL A 175 -2.27 -38.83 -30.27
CA VAL A 175 -3.63 -39.18 -29.85
C VAL A 175 -4.02 -40.53 -30.43
N ASP A 176 -4.11 -41.52 -29.54
CA ASP A 176 -4.33 -42.92 -29.88
C ASP A 176 -5.77 -43.35 -29.55
N THR A 177 -6.51 -43.69 -30.60
CA THR A 177 -7.93 -44.06 -30.51
C THR A 177 -8.19 -45.21 -31.47
N ASP A 178 -8.95 -46.21 -31.00
CA ASP A 178 -9.24 -47.42 -31.75
C ASP A 178 -9.88 -47.13 -33.12
N ALA A 179 -9.58 -47.97 -34.11
CA ALA A 179 -9.94 -47.74 -35.51
C ALA A 179 -11.47 -47.70 -35.74
N ASP A 180 -12.22 -48.51 -35.00
CA ASP A 180 -13.68 -48.58 -35.02
C ASP A 180 -14.31 -47.31 -34.41
N VAL A 181 -13.78 -46.81 -33.30
CA VAL A 181 -14.20 -45.54 -32.68
C VAL A 181 -13.92 -44.36 -33.63
N ARG A 182 -12.74 -44.34 -34.26
CA ARG A 182 -12.39 -43.32 -35.27
C ARG A 182 -13.33 -43.37 -36.46
N LEU A 183 -13.63 -44.57 -36.97
CA LEU A 183 -14.56 -44.76 -38.08
C LEU A 183 -15.97 -44.30 -37.71
N ALA A 184 -16.49 -44.69 -36.55
CA ALA A 184 -17.80 -44.27 -36.07
C ALA A 184 -17.90 -42.74 -35.93
N ARG A 185 -16.86 -42.10 -35.37
CA ARG A 185 -16.77 -40.63 -35.27
C ARG A 185 -16.73 -39.98 -36.66
N ARG A 186 -16.00 -40.55 -37.61
CA ARG A 186 -15.90 -40.05 -38.99
C ARG A 186 -17.23 -40.16 -39.74
N ILE A 187 -17.93 -41.30 -39.64
CA ILE A 187 -19.26 -41.49 -40.23
C ILE A 187 -20.21 -40.44 -39.67
N ARG A 188 -20.28 -40.30 -38.33
CA ARG A 188 -21.16 -39.32 -37.70
C ARG A 188 -20.87 -37.90 -38.18
N ARG A 189 -19.60 -37.49 -38.18
CA ARG A 189 -19.17 -36.16 -38.63
C ARG A 189 -19.49 -35.92 -40.11
N ASP A 190 -19.08 -36.83 -40.99
CA ASP A 190 -19.17 -36.62 -42.44
C ASP A 190 -20.62 -36.79 -42.97
N THR A 191 -21.46 -37.61 -42.31
CA THR A 191 -22.89 -37.69 -42.64
C THR A 191 -23.69 -36.50 -42.11
N VAL A 192 -23.47 -36.09 -40.84
CA VAL A 192 -24.25 -35.00 -40.22
C VAL A 192 -23.77 -33.62 -40.67
N GLU A 193 -22.45 -33.37 -40.70
CA GLU A 193 -21.89 -32.04 -40.97
C GLU A 193 -21.62 -31.79 -42.47
N LYS A 194 -21.32 -32.85 -43.23
CA LYS A 194 -20.93 -32.75 -44.65
C LYS A 194 -21.95 -33.38 -45.62
N GLY A 195 -23.03 -33.98 -45.11
CA GLY A 195 -24.11 -34.54 -45.93
C GLY A 195 -23.68 -35.70 -46.84
N ARG A 196 -22.60 -36.41 -46.51
CA ARG A 196 -22.05 -37.50 -47.34
C ARG A 196 -22.76 -38.83 -47.09
N ASP A 197 -22.88 -39.61 -48.17
CA ASP A 197 -23.41 -40.97 -48.10
C ASP A 197 -22.48 -41.92 -47.33
N ILE A 198 -23.05 -42.84 -46.56
CA ILE A 198 -22.29 -43.77 -45.71
C ILE A 198 -21.45 -44.73 -46.56
N GLY A 199 -21.97 -45.21 -47.69
CA GLY A 199 -21.22 -46.09 -48.60
C GLY A 199 -19.96 -45.41 -49.10
N GLN A 200 -20.07 -44.16 -49.57
CA GLN A 200 -18.92 -43.38 -50.03
C GLN A 200 -17.87 -43.13 -48.93
N ILE A 201 -18.31 -42.93 -47.68
CA ILE A 201 -17.40 -42.77 -46.53
C ILE A 201 -16.63 -44.07 -46.26
N LEU A 202 -17.31 -45.21 -46.31
CA LEU A 202 -16.70 -46.53 -46.08
C LEU A 202 -15.73 -46.92 -47.20
N ASP A 203 -16.07 -46.61 -48.45
CA ASP A 203 -15.21 -46.83 -49.61
C ASP A 203 -13.94 -45.97 -49.50
N GLN A 204 -14.09 -44.67 -49.20
CA GLN A 204 -12.94 -43.78 -48.99
C GLN A 204 -12.07 -44.23 -47.80
N TYR A 205 -12.70 -44.69 -46.72
CA TYR A 205 -12.00 -45.16 -45.54
C TYR A 205 -11.14 -46.39 -45.84
N SER A 206 -11.72 -47.36 -46.56
CA SER A 206 -11.05 -48.61 -46.91
C SER A 206 -9.96 -48.40 -47.96
N LYS A 207 -10.20 -47.50 -48.93
CA LYS A 207 -9.30 -47.23 -50.05
C LYS A 207 -8.11 -46.35 -49.67
N PHE A 208 -8.30 -45.34 -48.82
CA PHE A 208 -7.27 -44.32 -48.56
C PHE A 208 -6.95 -44.14 -47.08
N VAL A 209 -7.96 -43.93 -46.23
CA VAL A 209 -7.76 -43.47 -44.85
C VAL A 209 -7.08 -44.52 -43.98
N LYS A 210 -7.55 -45.78 -44.05
CA LYS A 210 -6.98 -46.88 -43.26
C LYS A 210 -5.57 -47.24 -43.76
N PRO A 211 -5.33 -47.47 -45.06
CA PRO A 211 -3.97 -47.69 -45.57
C PRO A 211 -3.01 -46.56 -45.19
N ALA A 212 -3.40 -45.30 -45.41
CA ALA A 212 -2.54 -44.16 -45.05
C ALA A 212 -2.27 -44.07 -43.54
N PHE A 213 -3.24 -44.44 -42.71
CA PHE A 213 -3.02 -44.53 -41.28
C PHE A 213 -1.98 -45.59 -40.93
N ASP A 214 -2.11 -46.79 -41.50
CA ASP A 214 -1.22 -47.91 -41.21
C ASP A 214 0.20 -47.67 -41.75
N ASP A 215 0.32 -47.05 -42.93
CA ASP A 215 1.58 -46.85 -43.64
C ASP A 215 2.35 -45.59 -43.19
N PHE A 216 1.65 -44.48 -42.92
CA PHE A 216 2.30 -43.18 -42.70
C PHE A 216 2.06 -42.58 -41.32
N ILE A 217 0.88 -42.80 -40.71
CA ILE A 217 0.51 -42.11 -39.45
C ILE A 217 0.92 -42.94 -38.24
N LEU A 218 0.46 -44.19 -38.13
CA LEU A 218 0.71 -45.08 -37.00
C LEU A 218 2.21 -45.31 -36.75
N PRO A 219 3.08 -45.49 -37.78
CA PRO A 219 4.51 -45.66 -37.55
C PRO A 219 5.17 -44.45 -36.89
N THR A 220 4.57 -43.25 -37.02
CA THR A 220 5.09 -42.03 -36.38
C THR A 220 4.83 -41.96 -34.87
N LYS A 221 3.94 -42.83 -34.35
CA LYS A 221 3.67 -42.97 -32.91
C LYS A 221 4.95 -43.24 -32.10
N LYS A 222 5.95 -43.90 -32.69
CA LYS A 222 7.26 -44.16 -32.04
C LYS A 222 8.08 -42.90 -31.74
N TYR A 223 7.75 -41.77 -32.37
CA TYR A 223 8.40 -40.48 -32.13
C TYR A 223 7.68 -39.64 -31.07
N ALA A 224 6.56 -40.13 -30.53
CA ALA A 224 5.79 -39.40 -29.54
C ALA A 224 6.47 -39.46 -28.16
N ASP A 225 6.52 -38.32 -27.49
CA ASP A 225 6.93 -38.20 -26.09
C ASP A 225 5.78 -38.62 -25.16
N ILE A 226 4.52 -38.36 -25.59
CA ILE A 226 3.30 -38.65 -24.83
C ILE A 226 2.27 -39.30 -25.75
N ILE A 227 1.63 -40.37 -25.28
CA ILE A 227 0.51 -41.02 -25.96
C ILE A 227 -0.75 -40.81 -25.13
N ILE A 228 -1.78 -40.21 -25.71
CA ILE A 228 -3.09 -40.01 -25.07
C ILE A 228 -4.08 -41.05 -25.59
N PRO A 229 -4.43 -42.07 -24.79
CA PRO A 229 -5.48 -43.01 -25.17
C PRO A 229 -6.85 -42.34 -25.05
N ARG A 230 -7.78 -42.68 -25.96
CA ARG A 230 -9.19 -42.20 -26.01
C ARG A 230 -9.35 -40.71 -26.33
N GLY A 231 -8.29 -40.01 -26.75
CA GLY A 231 -8.34 -38.60 -27.14
C GLY A 231 -8.91 -37.67 -26.06
N GLY A 232 -9.82 -36.78 -26.45
CA GLY A 232 -10.41 -35.76 -25.56
C GLY A 232 -11.19 -36.31 -24.36
N ASP A 233 -11.55 -37.60 -24.36
CA ASP A 233 -12.24 -38.22 -23.21
C ASP A 233 -11.29 -38.48 -22.02
N ASN A 234 -9.97 -38.33 -22.21
CA ASN A 234 -8.97 -38.52 -21.16
C ASN A 234 -8.57 -37.19 -20.50
N HIS A 235 -9.51 -36.61 -19.75
CA HIS A 235 -9.31 -35.35 -19.04
C HIS A 235 -8.07 -35.35 -18.14
N VAL A 236 -7.76 -36.46 -17.47
CA VAL A 236 -6.57 -36.57 -16.59
C VAL A 236 -5.27 -36.36 -17.37
N ALA A 237 -5.15 -36.97 -18.56
CA ALA A 237 -3.97 -36.79 -19.40
C ALA A 237 -3.86 -35.36 -19.91
N VAL A 238 -4.98 -34.75 -20.32
CA VAL A 238 -5.03 -33.35 -20.76
C VAL A 238 -4.64 -32.42 -19.62
N ASP A 239 -5.16 -32.62 -18.42
CA ASP A 239 -4.83 -31.82 -17.23
C ASP A 239 -3.34 -31.89 -16.90
N LEU A 240 -2.71 -33.07 -16.96
CA LEU A 240 -1.27 -33.22 -16.74
C LEU A 240 -0.44 -32.45 -17.78
N ILE A 241 -0.86 -32.48 -19.04
CA ILE A 241 -0.23 -31.71 -20.12
C ILE A 241 -0.39 -30.21 -19.86
N VAL A 242 -1.59 -29.76 -19.50
CA VAL A 242 -1.87 -28.35 -19.17
C VAL A 242 -1.03 -27.90 -17.97
N GLN A 243 -0.90 -28.72 -16.92
CA GLN A 243 -0.04 -28.41 -15.78
C GLN A 243 1.45 -28.35 -16.18
N HIS A 244 1.90 -29.23 -17.07
CA HIS A 244 3.25 -29.16 -17.61
C HIS A 244 3.47 -27.88 -18.43
N ILE A 245 2.51 -27.53 -19.30
CA ILE A 245 2.56 -26.30 -20.10
C ILE A 245 2.54 -25.07 -19.19
N ARG A 246 1.69 -25.02 -18.16
CA ARG A 246 1.68 -23.95 -17.14
C ARG A 246 3.01 -23.86 -16.40
N THR A 247 3.61 -25.00 -16.07
CA THR A 247 4.94 -25.05 -15.46
C THR A 247 6.01 -24.50 -16.41
N LYS A 248 5.95 -24.83 -17.71
CA LYS A 248 6.88 -24.31 -18.71
C LYS A 248 6.67 -22.83 -19.02
N LEU A 249 5.42 -22.39 -19.08
CA LEU A 249 5.02 -20.98 -19.23
C LEU A 249 5.37 -20.14 -17.99
N GLY A 250 5.43 -20.77 -16.81
CA GLY A 250 5.77 -20.14 -15.53
C GLY A 250 7.24 -20.31 -15.09
N GLN A 251 8.00 -21.21 -15.71
CA GLN A 251 9.44 -21.34 -15.48
C GLN A 251 10.19 -20.33 -16.32
N HIS A 252 10.73 -19.30 -15.68
CA HIS A 252 11.83 -18.55 -16.28
C HIS A 252 13.00 -19.52 -16.55
N ASP A 253 13.63 -19.42 -17.73
CA ASP A 253 14.77 -20.27 -18.11
C ASP A 253 15.90 -20.26 -17.08
N LEU A 254 16.01 -19.17 -16.32
CA LEU A 254 16.93 -19.01 -15.20
C LEU A 254 16.71 -20.06 -14.09
N CYS A 255 15.49 -20.49 -13.80
CA CYS A 255 15.24 -21.52 -12.77
C CYS A 255 15.76 -22.91 -13.20
N LYS A 256 15.96 -23.13 -14.51
CA LYS A 256 16.58 -24.36 -15.02
C LYS A 256 18.10 -24.33 -14.84
N ILE A 257 18.70 -23.13 -14.90
CA ILE A 257 20.14 -22.91 -14.75
C ILE A 257 20.51 -22.81 -13.26
N TYR A 258 19.66 -22.17 -12.46
CA TYR A 258 19.86 -21.90 -11.04
C TYR A 258 18.80 -22.66 -10.23
N PRO A 259 19.09 -23.87 -9.74
CA PRO A 259 18.13 -24.68 -8.97
C PRO A 259 17.79 -24.06 -7.60
N ASN A 260 18.55 -23.05 -7.19
CA ASN A 260 18.38 -22.30 -5.96
C ASN A 260 17.61 -20.97 -6.13
N LEU A 261 17.02 -20.75 -7.31
CA LEU A 261 16.10 -19.66 -7.61
C LEU A 261 14.64 -20.16 -7.64
N TYR A 262 13.80 -19.53 -6.85
CA TYR A 262 12.38 -19.84 -6.75
C TYR A 262 11.56 -18.61 -7.16
N VAL A 263 10.69 -18.80 -8.15
CA VAL A 263 9.75 -17.77 -8.62
C VAL A 263 8.37 -18.19 -8.18
N ILE A 264 7.63 -17.31 -7.51
CA ILE A 264 6.27 -17.58 -7.09
C ILE A 264 5.40 -17.82 -8.32
N GLN A 265 4.50 -18.78 -8.23
CA GLN A 265 3.56 -19.08 -9.31
C GLN A 265 2.74 -17.83 -9.67
N SER A 266 2.90 -17.35 -10.90
CA SER A 266 2.17 -16.19 -11.39
C SER A 266 0.68 -16.52 -11.58
N THR A 267 -0.17 -15.85 -10.81
CA THR A 267 -1.65 -15.90 -10.94
C THR A 267 -2.16 -14.57 -11.51
N PHE A 268 -3.39 -14.53 -12.02
CA PHE A 268 -4.00 -13.26 -12.47
C PHE A 268 -4.02 -12.20 -11.35
N GLN A 269 -4.19 -12.61 -10.10
CA GLN A 269 -4.14 -11.70 -8.96
C GLN A 269 -2.74 -11.12 -8.74
N ILE A 270 -1.69 -11.96 -8.78
CA ILE A 270 -0.31 -11.51 -8.67
C ILE A 270 0.06 -10.57 -9.83
N ARG A 271 -0.33 -10.94 -11.06
CA ARG A 271 -0.14 -10.09 -12.24
C ARG A 271 -0.86 -8.75 -12.11
N GLY A 272 -2.10 -8.73 -11.63
CA GLY A 272 -2.86 -7.50 -11.40
C GLY A 272 -2.18 -6.59 -10.36
N MET A 273 -1.63 -7.16 -9.29
CA MET A 273 -0.85 -6.39 -8.31
C MET A 273 0.45 -5.86 -8.92
N HIS A 274 1.15 -6.68 -9.72
CA HIS A 274 2.32 -6.23 -10.48
C HIS A 274 1.99 -5.09 -11.44
N THR A 275 0.85 -5.12 -12.14
CA THR A 275 0.41 -4.01 -13.00
C THR A 275 0.33 -2.70 -12.20
N LEU A 276 -0.28 -2.73 -11.02
CA LEU A 276 -0.47 -1.54 -10.19
C LEU A 276 0.85 -1.02 -9.62
N VAL A 277 1.73 -1.88 -9.10
CA VAL A 277 3.04 -1.42 -8.60
C VAL A 277 3.97 -0.98 -9.73
N ARG A 278 3.73 -1.36 -10.98
CA ARG A 278 4.52 -0.92 -12.14
C ARG A 278 4.00 0.37 -12.78
N ASP A 279 2.71 0.67 -12.61
CA ASP A 279 2.12 1.87 -13.20
C ASP A 279 2.66 3.13 -12.53
N ALA A 280 3.22 4.03 -13.33
CA ALA A 280 3.78 5.32 -12.89
C ALA A 280 2.69 6.27 -12.34
N GLN A 281 1.43 6.07 -12.72
CA GLN A 281 0.29 6.88 -12.25
C GLN A 281 -0.33 6.33 -10.96
N THR A 282 0.13 5.18 -10.46
CA THR A 282 -0.42 4.61 -9.22
C THR A 282 -0.04 5.49 -8.03
N THR A 283 -1.05 5.86 -7.24
CA THR A 283 -0.88 6.68 -6.04
C THR A 283 0.02 5.98 -5.02
N LYS A 284 0.75 6.73 -4.19
CA LYS A 284 1.59 6.16 -3.13
C LYS A 284 0.82 5.18 -2.23
N HIS A 285 -0.40 5.55 -1.83
CA HIS A 285 -1.24 4.71 -0.97
C HIS A 285 -1.52 3.35 -1.63
N ASP A 286 -1.93 3.36 -2.89
CA ASP A 286 -2.22 2.13 -3.63
C ASP A 286 -0.93 1.35 -3.90
N PHE A 287 0.17 2.02 -4.24
CA PHE A 287 1.47 1.40 -4.42
C PHE A 287 1.90 0.63 -3.16
N VAL A 288 1.87 1.27 -1.99
CA VAL A 288 2.20 0.64 -0.70
C VAL A 288 1.25 -0.51 -0.41
N PHE A 289 -0.06 -0.32 -0.58
CA PHE A 289 -1.06 -1.37 -0.34
C PHE A 289 -0.82 -2.62 -1.20
N TYR A 290 -0.61 -2.47 -2.50
CA TYR A 290 -0.38 -3.61 -3.40
C TYR A 290 1.03 -4.19 -3.26
N ALA A 291 2.04 -3.36 -2.95
CA ALA A 291 3.39 -3.81 -2.64
C ALA A 291 3.39 -4.68 -1.37
N ASP A 292 2.77 -4.25 -0.27
CA ASP A 292 2.70 -5.03 0.97
C ASP A 292 2.03 -6.39 0.76
N ARG A 293 1.01 -6.46 -0.11
CA ARG A 293 0.37 -7.72 -0.46
C ARG A 293 1.31 -8.64 -1.24
N LEU A 294 2.08 -8.13 -2.19
CA LEU A 294 3.11 -8.90 -2.91
C LEU A 294 4.23 -9.35 -1.97
N ILE A 295 4.71 -8.46 -1.10
CA ILE A 295 5.75 -8.76 -0.10
C ILE A 295 5.28 -9.89 0.80
N ARG A 296 4.03 -9.85 1.27
CA ARG A 296 3.48 -10.92 2.12
C ARG A 296 3.50 -12.27 1.40
N LEU A 297 3.15 -12.32 0.12
CA LEU A 297 3.23 -13.55 -0.66
C LEU A 297 4.67 -14.06 -0.80
N VAL A 298 5.64 -13.17 -1.03
CA VAL A 298 7.06 -13.51 -1.09
C VAL A 298 7.58 -14.02 0.25
N VAL A 299 7.21 -13.36 1.35
CA VAL A 299 7.57 -13.80 2.70
C VAL A 299 7.01 -15.18 2.99
N GLU A 300 5.72 -15.42 2.77
CA GLU A 300 5.09 -16.73 3.03
C GLU A 300 5.74 -17.84 2.18
N HIS A 301 6.03 -17.56 0.91
CA HIS A 301 6.75 -18.51 0.06
C HIS A 301 8.18 -18.77 0.57
N GLY A 302 8.88 -17.72 1.01
CA GLY A 302 10.20 -17.81 1.62
C GLY A 302 10.22 -18.67 2.89
N LEU A 303 9.22 -18.51 3.75
CA LEU A 303 9.08 -19.32 4.97
C LEU A 303 8.87 -20.81 4.65
N GLY A 304 8.24 -21.14 3.53
CA GLY A 304 8.09 -22.50 3.03
C GLY A 304 9.41 -23.22 2.70
N HIS A 305 10.53 -22.50 2.60
CA HIS A 305 11.85 -23.07 2.33
C HIS A 305 12.70 -23.29 3.59
N LEU A 306 12.17 -22.97 4.78
CA LEU A 306 12.80 -23.26 6.06
C LEU A 306 12.75 -24.76 6.37
N PRO A 307 13.64 -25.28 7.23
CA PRO A 307 13.54 -26.66 7.68
C PRO A 307 12.30 -26.85 8.57
N PHE A 308 11.61 -27.97 8.38
CA PHE A 308 10.43 -28.38 9.15
C PHE A 308 10.70 -29.69 9.86
N THR A 309 10.15 -29.85 11.06
CA THR A 309 10.19 -31.12 11.80
C THR A 309 8.77 -31.64 12.00
N GLU A 310 8.53 -32.93 11.71
CA GLU A 310 7.23 -33.55 11.96
C GLU A 310 6.81 -33.40 13.43
N LYS A 311 5.53 -33.11 13.65
CA LYS A 311 4.94 -32.95 14.98
C LYS A 311 3.52 -33.45 14.98
N GLN A 312 3.21 -34.29 15.97
CA GLN A 312 1.85 -34.73 16.21
C GLN A 312 1.21 -33.90 17.31
N VAL A 313 -0.05 -33.52 17.11
CA VAL A 313 -0.87 -32.82 18.10
C VAL A 313 -2.22 -33.53 18.23
N ILE A 314 -2.81 -33.44 19.41
CA ILE A 314 -4.20 -33.85 19.64
C ILE A 314 -5.08 -32.64 19.33
N THR A 315 -6.00 -32.79 18.39
CA THR A 315 -6.95 -31.74 18.02
C THR A 315 -8.02 -31.57 19.11
N PRO A 316 -8.77 -30.46 19.13
CA PRO A 316 -9.93 -30.29 20.02
C PRO A 316 -11.06 -31.33 19.84
N THR A 317 -10.97 -32.18 18.82
CA THR A 317 -11.89 -33.29 18.56
C THR A 317 -11.34 -34.64 19.04
N ASP A 318 -10.25 -34.62 19.84
CA ASP A 318 -9.50 -35.78 20.30
C ASP A 318 -8.89 -36.65 19.18
N SER A 319 -8.74 -36.08 17.97
CA SER A 319 -8.09 -36.75 16.84
C SER A 319 -6.60 -36.43 16.82
N VAL A 320 -5.77 -37.37 16.37
CA VAL A 320 -4.34 -37.10 16.13
C VAL A 320 -4.17 -36.43 14.77
N TYR A 321 -3.51 -35.27 14.73
CA TYR A 321 -3.07 -34.60 13.50
C TYR A 321 -1.56 -34.64 13.40
N THR A 322 -1.04 -35.19 12.30
CA THR A 322 0.38 -35.18 11.96
C THR A 322 0.68 -33.97 11.09
N GLY A 323 1.25 -32.94 11.70
CA GLY A 323 1.68 -31.72 11.02
C GLY A 323 3.19 -31.52 11.14
N VAL A 324 3.62 -30.26 11.03
CA VAL A 324 5.03 -29.86 11.16
C VAL A 324 5.18 -28.70 12.14
N ASP A 325 6.33 -28.63 12.82
CA ASP A 325 6.76 -27.48 13.60
C ASP A 325 7.74 -26.63 12.77
N PHE A 326 7.68 -25.31 12.95
CA PHE A 326 8.53 -24.36 12.23
C PHE A 326 9.92 -24.28 12.86
N CYS A 327 10.92 -24.01 12.04
CA CYS A 327 12.26 -23.68 12.52
C CYS A 327 12.22 -22.49 13.50
N LYS A 328 12.87 -22.67 14.66
CA LYS A 328 13.04 -21.60 15.65
C LYS A 328 14.21 -20.68 15.27
N ARG A 329 14.28 -19.52 15.91
CA ARG A 329 15.38 -18.54 15.77
C ARG A 329 15.51 -17.90 14.37
N LEU A 330 14.39 -17.41 13.83
CA LEU A 330 14.38 -16.60 12.61
C LEU A 330 14.91 -15.17 12.86
N CYS A 331 15.51 -14.58 11.83
CA CYS A 331 15.87 -13.16 11.77
C CYS A 331 15.53 -12.60 10.39
N GLY A 332 14.84 -11.47 10.34
CA GLY A 332 14.84 -10.64 9.14
C GLY A 332 16.08 -9.76 9.12
N VAL A 333 16.69 -9.54 7.95
CA VAL A 333 17.76 -8.56 7.78
C VAL A 333 17.43 -7.70 6.58
N SER A 334 17.15 -6.41 6.79
CA SER A 334 16.83 -5.47 5.72
C SER A 334 18.09 -4.79 5.19
N VAL A 335 18.19 -4.70 3.85
CA VAL A 335 19.15 -3.83 3.19
C VAL A 335 18.54 -2.43 3.09
N ILE A 336 19.12 -1.46 3.78
CA ILE A 336 18.63 -0.08 3.81
C ILE A 336 18.91 0.59 2.46
N ARG A 337 17.96 1.34 1.86
CA ARG A 337 16.63 1.73 2.38
C ARG A 337 15.49 0.79 1.95
N SER A 338 15.52 0.31 0.70
CA SER A 338 14.40 -0.41 0.07
C SER A 338 13.94 -1.64 0.86
N GLY A 339 14.86 -2.41 1.46
CA GLY A 339 14.55 -3.61 2.24
C GLY A 339 13.70 -3.38 3.48
N GLU A 340 13.67 -2.15 4.03
CA GLU A 340 12.86 -1.82 5.21
C GLU A 340 11.35 -1.87 4.91
N SER A 341 10.97 -1.66 3.65
CA SER A 341 9.58 -1.79 3.20
C SER A 341 9.00 -3.18 3.46
N MET A 342 9.85 -4.21 3.52
CA MET A 342 9.42 -5.59 3.68
C MET A 342 9.28 -6.02 5.15
N GLU A 343 9.73 -5.21 6.11
CA GLU A 343 9.76 -5.57 7.52
C GLU A 343 8.35 -5.73 8.12
N ASN A 344 7.39 -4.88 7.72
CA ASN A 344 6.03 -4.91 8.24
C ASN A 344 5.32 -6.21 7.88
N ALA A 345 5.35 -6.58 6.60
CA ALA A 345 4.81 -7.85 6.12
C ALA A 345 5.52 -9.04 6.78
N LEU A 346 6.84 -8.98 6.97
CA LEU A 346 7.58 -10.03 7.66
C LEU A 346 7.13 -10.21 9.12
N ARG A 347 6.96 -9.11 9.86
CA ARG A 347 6.47 -9.15 11.26
C ARG A 347 5.03 -9.64 11.35
N ALA A 348 4.20 -9.35 10.34
CA ALA A 348 2.84 -9.86 10.26
C ALA A 348 2.79 -11.39 10.05
N CYS A 349 3.76 -11.96 9.34
CA CYS A 349 3.86 -13.41 9.12
C CYS A 349 4.59 -14.13 10.29
N CYS A 350 5.59 -13.48 10.89
CA CYS A 350 6.45 -14.05 11.93
C CYS A 350 6.40 -13.23 13.22
N LYS A 351 5.49 -13.57 14.14
CA LYS A 351 5.35 -12.88 15.43
C LYS A 351 6.64 -12.98 16.26
N GLY A 352 7.19 -11.83 16.66
CA GLY A 352 8.39 -11.75 17.51
C GLY A 352 9.72 -11.99 16.81
N ILE A 353 9.75 -11.97 15.47
CA ILE A 353 11.01 -12.07 14.69
C ILE A 353 11.96 -10.91 15.03
N LYS A 354 13.25 -11.21 15.21
CA LYS A 354 14.29 -10.18 15.34
C LYS A 354 14.58 -9.57 13.97
N ILE A 355 14.85 -8.27 13.92
CA ILE A 355 15.24 -7.57 12.70
C ILE A 355 16.66 -7.02 12.88
N GLY A 356 17.56 -7.39 11.97
CA GLY A 356 18.85 -6.76 11.76
C GLY A 356 18.79 -5.80 10.57
N LYS A 357 19.77 -4.90 10.49
CA LYS A 357 19.87 -3.92 9.40
C LYS A 357 21.26 -3.88 8.82
N ILE A 358 21.36 -3.75 7.50
CA ILE A 358 22.62 -3.52 6.78
C ILE A 358 22.40 -2.31 5.86
N LEU A 359 23.25 -1.29 5.98
CA LEU A 359 23.32 -0.18 5.03
C LEU A 359 24.56 -0.40 4.16
N ILE A 360 24.37 -0.31 2.85
CA ILE A 360 25.46 -0.35 1.86
C ILE A 360 25.42 0.99 1.13
N HIS A 361 26.39 1.85 1.41
CA HIS A 361 26.50 3.17 0.78
C HIS A 361 27.79 3.28 -0.02
N ARG A 362 27.74 3.93 -1.19
CA ARG A 362 28.90 4.16 -2.06
C ARG A 362 29.43 5.58 -1.82
N GLU A 363 30.64 5.70 -1.26
CA GLU A 363 31.31 6.99 -1.08
C GLU A 363 32.05 7.38 -2.37
N GLY A 364 31.46 8.32 -3.13
CA GLY A 364 32.08 8.97 -4.29
C GLY A 364 32.46 8.03 -5.45
N ASP A 365 33.25 8.57 -6.39
CA ASP A 365 33.73 7.86 -7.58
C ASP A 365 34.88 6.89 -7.29
N ASN A 366 35.46 6.94 -6.09
CA ASN A 366 36.64 6.17 -5.69
C ASN A 366 36.32 4.71 -5.29
N GLY A 367 35.05 4.32 -5.28
CA GLY A 367 34.63 2.93 -5.04
C GLY A 367 34.75 2.44 -3.60
N GLN A 368 35.08 3.31 -2.62
CA GLN A 368 34.96 2.99 -1.21
C GLN A 368 33.49 2.90 -0.81
N GLN A 369 33.13 1.90 0.00
CA GLN A 369 31.75 1.66 0.39
C GLN A 369 31.65 1.55 1.91
N LEU A 370 30.81 2.41 2.49
CA LEU A 370 30.50 2.40 3.91
C LEU A 370 29.43 1.34 4.15
N ILE A 371 29.79 0.32 4.93
CA ILE A 371 28.87 -0.72 5.39
C ILE A 371 28.57 -0.47 6.87
N TYR A 372 27.35 -0.04 7.16
CA TYR A 372 26.84 -0.01 8.54
C TYR A 372 26.00 -1.25 8.79
N GLU A 373 26.14 -1.85 9.98
CA GLU A 373 25.38 -3.04 10.36
C GLU A 373 24.86 -2.92 11.80
N LYS A 374 23.65 -3.41 12.01
CA LYS A 374 23.06 -3.61 13.33
C LYS A 374 22.36 -4.97 13.34
N LEU A 375 23.10 -6.01 13.72
CA LEU A 375 22.63 -7.39 13.72
C LEU A 375 22.44 -7.89 15.16
N PRO A 376 21.52 -8.85 15.40
CA PRO A 376 21.45 -9.53 16.69
C PRO A 376 22.80 -10.17 17.06
N LEU A 377 23.15 -10.14 18.34
CA LEU A 377 24.40 -10.75 18.84
C LEU A 377 24.49 -12.25 18.54
N ASP A 378 23.34 -12.92 18.42
CA ASP A 378 23.21 -14.34 18.14
C ASP A 378 22.91 -14.64 16.66
N ILE A 379 23.31 -13.77 15.72
CA ILE A 379 22.98 -13.92 14.29
C ILE A 379 23.57 -15.19 13.64
N SER A 380 24.75 -15.64 14.08
CA SER A 380 25.41 -16.85 13.54
C SER A 380 24.56 -18.11 13.67
N ASP A 381 23.69 -18.16 14.67
CA ASP A 381 22.89 -19.34 15.02
C ASP A 381 21.44 -19.24 14.49
N ARG A 382 21.18 -18.31 13.58
CA ARG A 382 19.83 -17.98 13.07
C ARG A 382 19.66 -18.32 11.59
N HIS A 383 18.42 -18.57 11.21
CA HIS A 383 18.01 -18.53 9.81
C HIS A 383 17.65 -17.10 9.44
N VAL A 384 18.27 -16.60 8.37
CA VAL A 384 18.20 -15.20 7.96
C VAL A 384 17.36 -15.06 6.70
N LEU A 385 16.31 -14.26 6.80
CA LEU A 385 15.55 -13.75 5.66
C LEU A 385 16.13 -12.39 5.28
N LEU A 386 16.98 -12.35 4.26
CA LEU A 386 17.54 -11.11 3.73
C LEU A 386 16.49 -10.43 2.86
N LEU A 387 16.24 -9.14 3.07
CA LEU A 387 15.14 -8.40 2.46
C LEU A 387 15.67 -7.26 1.60
N ASP A 388 15.34 -7.28 0.31
CA ASP A 388 15.49 -6.16 -0.62
C ASP A 388 14.50 -6.35 -1.78
N PRO A 389 13.52 -5.46 -2.00
CA PRO A 389 12.45 -5.69 -2.98
C PRO A 389 12.93 -5.76 -4.43
N ILE A 390 14.13 -5.25 -4.76
CA ILE A 390 14.69 -5.28 -6.11
C ILE A 390 16.07 -5.95 -6.11
N LEU A 391 16.21 -7.05 -6.84
CA LEU A 391 17.50 -7.63 -7.21
C LEU A 391 17.92 -7.15 -8.60
N GLY A 392 18.63 -6.02 -8.67
CA GLY A 392 19.15 -5.42 -9.91
C GLY A 392 20.45 -6.06 -10.40
N THR A 393 21.58 -5.38 -10.18
CA THR A 393 22.93 -5.88 -10.57
C THR A 393 23.44 -7.02 -9.69
N GLY A 394 22.91 -7.15 -8.48
CA GLY A 394 23.34 -8.14 -7.48
C GLY A 394 24.48 -7.66 -6.57
N ASN A 395 25.11 -6.52 -6.82
CA ASN A 395 26.26 -6.04 -6.05
C ASN A 395 25.94 -5.86 -4.55
N SER A 396 24.87 -5.13 -4.22
CA SER A 396 24.45 -4.90 -2.84
C SER A 396 24.07 -6.21 -2.14
N ALA A 397 23.34 -7.09 -2.83
CA ALA A 397 22.98 -8.40 -2.31
C ALA A 397 24.22 -9.23 -1.99
N VAL A 398 25.20 -9.31 -2.90
CA VAL A 398 26.46 -10.04 -2.69
C VAL A 398 27.19 -9.56 -1.44
N GLN A 399 27.21 -8.25 -1.20
CA GLN A 399 27.89 -7.68 -0.05
C GLN A 399 27.15 -7.95 1.26
N ALA A 400 25.82 -7.80 1.27
CA ALA A 400 25.01 -8.12 2.44
C ALA A 400 25.16 -9.61 2.81
N ILE A 401 25.11 -10.50 1.81
CA ILE A 401 25.31 -11.95 2.00
C ILE A 401 26.73 -12.24 2.52
N SER A 402 27.75 -11.63 1.90
CA SER A 402 29.14 -11.79 2.34
C SER A 402 29.36 -11.32 3.78
N LEU A 403 28.70 -10.23 4.19
CA LEU A 403 28.75 -9.75 5.56
C LEU A 403 28.13 -10.75 6.54
N LEU A 404 26.93 -11.26 6.23
CA LEU A 404 26.27 -12.27 7.06
C LEU A 404 27.12 -13.54 7.21
N ILE A 405 27.73 -14.01 6.12
CA ILE A 405 28.66 -15.16 6.15
C ILE A 405 29.89 -14.84 7.02
N ARG A 406 30.48 -13.63 6.89
CA ARG A 406 31.58 -13.20 7.77
C ARG A 406 31.18 -13.12 9.25
N LYS A 407 29.90 -12.87 9.54
CA LYS A 407 29.33 -12.91 10.90
C LYS A 407 28.96 -14.31 11.38
N GLY A 408 29.29 -15.34 10.60
CA GLY A 408 29.13 -16.74 10.97
C GLY A 408 27.79 -17.35 10.57
N VAL A 409 26.94 -16.65 9.80
CA VAL A 409 25.69 -17.23 9.29
C VAL A 409 26.03 -18.24 8.18
N PRO A 410 25.60 -19.52 8.27
CA PRO A 410 25.79 -20.47 7.20
C PRO A 410 25.08 -20.02 5.91
N GLU A 411 25.73 -20.16 4.76
CA GLU A 411 25.18 -19.78 3.45
C GLU A 411 23.80 -20.41 3.18
N SER A 412 23.62 -21.69 3.53
CA SER A 412 22.35 -22.43 3.39
C SER A 412 21.23 -21.94 4.31
N ASN A 413 21.55 -21.13 5.33
CA ASN A 413 20.60 -20.56 6.27
C ASN A 413 20.13 -19.16 5.85
N ILE A 414 20.64 -18.64 4.74
CA ILE A 414 20.23 -17.36 4.18
C ILE A 414 19.23 -17.60 3.06
N ILE A 415 18.07 -16.95 3.14
CA ILE A 415 17.06 -16.91 2.09
C ILE A 415 16.90 -15.44 1.70
N PHE A 416 17.17 -15.12 0.44
CA PHE A 416 17.05 -13.78 -0.09
C PHE A 416 15.68 -13.56 -0.71
N LEU A 417 14.90 -12.65 -0.14
CA LEU A 417 13.55 -12.32 -0.54
C LEU A 417 13.53 -10.99 -1.31
N ASN A 418 12.96 -11.01 -2.51
CA ASN A 418 12.73 -9.82 -3.32
C ASN A 418 11.41 -9.91 -4.10
N LEU A 419 10.91 -8.79 -4.63
CA LEU A 419 9.71 -8.77 -5.46
C LEU A 419 10.07 -8.98 -6.94
N ILE A 420 11.10 -8.28 -7.40
CA ILE A 420 11.56 -8.35 -8.78
C ILE A 420 13.06 -8.65 -8.81
N SER A 421 13.41 -9.59 -9.67
CA SER A 421 14.80 -9.92 -9.99
C SER A 421 15.11 -9.62 -11.45
N ALA A 422 16.29 -9.06 -11.73
CA ALA A 422 16.87 -9.02 -13.06
C ALA A 422 17.75 -10.26 -13.32
N PRO A 423 17.82 -10.79 -14.56
CA PRO A 423 18.65 -11.94 -14.91
C PRO A 423 20.11 -11.80 -14.48
N GLN A 424 20.66 -10.59 -14.61
CA GLN A 424 22.04 -10.24 -14.26
C GLN A 424 22.28 -10.42 -12.75
N GLY A 425 21.40 -9.87 -11.90
CA GLY A 425 21.51 -10.00 -10.45
C GLY A 425 21.35 -11.44 -9.96
N VAL A 426 20.42 -12.18 -10.55
CA VAL A 426 20.25 -13.63 -10.29
C VAL A 426 21.54 -14.38 -10.62
N HIS A 427 22.12 -14.15 -11.81
CA HIS A 427 23.36 -14.79 -12.23
C HIS A 427 24.49 -14.52 -11.24
N VAL A 428 24.67 -13.25 -10.85
CA VAL A 428 25.74 -12.82 -9.93
C VAL A 428 25.60 -13.46 -8.56
N VAL A 429 24.40 -13.42 -7.96
CA VAL A 429 24.17 -13.95 -6.61
C VAL A 429 24.26 -15.47 -6.60
N CYS A 430 23.57 -16.18 -7.51
CA CYS A 430 23.54 -17.64 -7.53
C CYS A 430 24.91 -18.25 -7.85
N LYS A 431 25.72 -17.60 -8.69
CA LYS A 431 27.09 -18.06 -8.99
C LYS A 431 28.04 -17.83 -7.82
N SER A 432 27.86 -16.73 -7.09
CA SER A 432 28.70 -16.39 -5.93
C SER A 432 28.35 -17.22 -4.70
N PHE A 433 27.06 -17.57 -4.53
CA PHE A 433 26.54 -18.32 -3.38
C PHE A 433 25.61 -19.45 -3.84
N PRO A 434 26.16 -20.61 -4.25
CA PRO A 434 25.37 -21.71 -4.80
C PRO A 434 24.36 -22.35 -3.83
N ARG A 435 24.50 -22.13 -2.52
CA ARG A 435 23.63 -22.71 -1.47
C ARG A 435 22.60 -21.72 -0.93
N ILE A 436 22.68 -20.44 -1.29
CA ILE A 436 21.64 -19.47 -0.94
C ILE A 436 20.36 -19.77 -1.70
N LYS A 437 19.20 -19.51 -1.11
CA LYS A 437 17.92 -19.57 -1.82
C LYS A 437 17.46 -18.15 -2.17
N ILE A 438 17.11 -17.90 -3.42
CA ILE A 438 16.48 -16.64 -3.85
C ILE A 438 15.00 -16.90 -4.08
N VAL A 439 14.12 -16.08 -3.50
CA VAL A 439 12.68 -16.12 -3.70
C VAL A 439 12.22 -14.77 -4.26
N THR A 440 11.63 -14.80 -5.46
CA THR A 440 11.11 -13.61 -6.16
C THR A 440 9.68 -13.81 -6.62
N SER A 441 8.89 -12.73 -6.76
CA SER A 441 7.56 -12.83 -7.37
C SER A 441 7.60 -12.70 -8.90
N GLU A 442 8.63 -12.05 -9.47
CA GLU A 442 8.80 -11.93 -10.93
C GLU A 442 10.29 -11.80 -11.33
N ILE A 443 10.61 -12.20 -12.57
CA ILE A 443 11.91 -11.93 -13.19
C ILE A 443 11.70 -11.05 -14.42
N ASP A 444 12.32 -9.87 -14.42
CA ASP A 444 12.20 -8.88 -15.48
C ASP A 444 13.17 -9.11 -16.64
N THR A 445 13.04 -8.31 -17.69
CA THR A 445 13.73 -8.53 -18.97
C THR A 445 15.25 -8.38 -18.84
N ALA A 446 15.70 -7.25 -18.29
CA ALA A 446 17.12 -6.89 -18.22
C ALA A 446 17.32 -5.67 -17.31
N LEU A 447 18.56 -5.18 -17.27
CA LEU A 447 18.89 -3.84 -16.81
C LEU A 447 19.02 -2.88 -18.01
N ASN A 448 18.69 -1.60 -17.84
CA ASN A 448 19.01 -0.54 -18.81
C ASN A 448 20.46 -0.03 -18.65
N GLU A 449 20.82 0.99 -19.44
CA GLU A 449 22.14 1.64 -19.40
C GLU A 449 22.46 2.27 -18.03
N ASP A 450 21.44 2.67 -17.28
CA ASP A 450 21.56 3.20 -15.91
C ASP A 450 21.55 2.10 -14.82
N TYR A 451 21.68 0.82 -15.20
CA TYR A 451 21.62 -0.34 -14.30
C TYR A 451 20.30 -0.52 -13.54
N ARG A 452 19.20 0.06 -14.04
CA ARG A 452 17.85 -0.11 -13.51
C ARG A 452 17.13 -1.27 -14.17
N VAL A 453 16.32 -1.99 -13.40
CA VAL A 453 15.53 -3.12 -13.91
C VAL A 453 14.46 -2.63 -14.87
N VAL A 454 14.29 -3.31 -16.01
CA VAL A 454 13.28 -2.99 -17.03
C VAL A 454 12.43 -4.23 -17.35
N PRO A 455 11.09 -4.13 -17.36
CA PRO A 455 10.28 -2.92 -17.15
C PRO A 455 10.37 -2.32 -15.72
N GLY A 456 10.73 -3.10 -14.71
CA GLY A 456 10.97 -2.63 -13.35
C GLY A 456 9.75 -2.03 -12.66
N MET A 457 10.00 -1.39 -11.51
CA MET A 457 9.00 -0.61 -10.75
C MET A 457 9.47 0.82 -10.46
N GLY A 458 10.52 1.30 -11.14
CA GLY A 458 11.25 2.51 -10.76
C GLY A 458 12.05 2.33 -9.47
N GLU A 459 12.38 3.44 -8.80
CA GLU A 459 13.06 3.41 -7.50
C GLU A 459 12.07 2.99 -6.42
N PHE A 460 12.04 1.69 -6.10
CA PHE A 460 11.04 1.13 -5.18
C PHE A 460 11.06 1.79 -3.81
N GLY A 461 12.26 2.03 -3.26
CA GLY A 461 12.40 2.71 -1.98
C GLY A 461 11.76 4.09 -2.02
N ASP A 462 12.03 4.87 -3.07
CA ASP A 462 11.49 6.21 -3.20
C ASP A 462 9.98 6.20 -3.39
N ARG A 463 9.42 5.30 -4.20
CA ARG A 463 7.96 5.19 -4.38
C ARG A 463 7.24 4.67 -3.13
N TYR A 464 7.86 3.75 -2.39
CA TYR A 464 7.29 3.19 -1.17
C TYR A 464 7.31 4.20 -0.02
N PHE A 465 8.43 4.90 0.16
CA PHE A 465 8.61 5.87 1.25
C PHE A 465 8.19 7.30 0.87
N GLY A 466 8.02 7.61 -0.41
CA GLY A 466 7.74 8.94 -0.98
C GLY A 466 8.95 9.87 -0.94
N THR A 467 10.09 9.41 -1.46
CA THR A 467 11.36 10.17 -1.49
C THR A 467 11.86 10.48 -2.91
N ASP A 468 10.93 10.61 -3.85
CA ASP A 468 11.12 10.81 -5.29
C ASP A 468 11.17 12.28 -5.75
N ASP A 469 10.92 13.25 -4.86
CA ASP A 469 11.01 14.69 -5.16
C ASP A 469 12.43 15.25 -4.91
N ASP A 470 13.01 15.88 -5.95
CA ASP A 470 14.36 16.49 -6.00
C ASP A 470 14.63 17.63 -4.98
N ASP A 471 13.71 17.90 -4.05
CA ASP A 471 13.89 18.88 -2.95
C ASP A 471 14.70 18.32 -1.75
N LEU A 472 15.29 17.13 -1.89
CA LEU A 472 15.82 16.30 -0.81
C LEU A 472 17.21 16.68 -0.24
N GLN A 473 17.86 17.76 -0.67
CA GLN A 473 19.19 18.13 -0.13
C GLN A 473 19.19 18.73 1.30
N LEU A 474 18.03 18.88 1.96
CA LEU A 474 17.93 19.45 3.32
C LEU A 474 17.38 18.48 4.39
N VAL A 475 17.02 17.24 4.04
CA VAL A 475 16.24 16.35 4.92
C VAL A 475 17.12 15.31 5.63
N LEU A 476 17.94 15.75 6.57
CA LEU A 476 18.58 14.86 7.55
C LEU A 476 17.88 14.86 8.93
N ILE A 477 16.67 15.41 9.04
CA ILE A 477 15.92 15.48 10.31
C ILE A 477 14.43 15.14 10.04
N ASN A 478 14.05 13.91 10.36
CA ASN A 478 12.68 13.39 10.53
C ASN A 478 11.74 13.40 9.27
N PRO A 479 11.60 12.28 8.53
CA PRO A 479 11.02 12.22 7.18
C PRO A 479 9.47 12.22 7.08
N PHE A 480 8.73 12.64 8.12
CA PHE A 480 7.26 12.53 8.16
C PHE A 480 6.51 13.86 8.37
N LEU A 481 7.19 14.99 8.43
CA LEU A 481 6.54 16.30 8.57
C LEU A 481 7.10 17.30 7.56
N PHE A 482 6.21 17.94 6.80
CA PHE A 482 6.57 19.10 5.96
C PHE A 482 6.77 20.39 6.79
N TYR A 483 6.32 20.41 8.05
CA TYR A 483 6.25 21.61 8.91
C TYR A 483 6.97 21.52 10.28
N PRO A 484 8.03 20.71 10.50
CA PRO A 484 8.54 20.44 11.84
C PRO A 484 8.99 21.73 12.56
N ASP A 485 9.73 22.61 11.89
CA ASP A 485 10.20 23.86 12.48
C ASP A 485 9.04 24.83 12.78
N GLU A 486 8.06 24.93 11.89
CA GLU A 486 6.89 25.78 12.09
C GLU A 486 6.04 25.28 13.27
N LEU A 487 5.82 23.97 13.38
CA LEU A 487 5.08 23.37 14.47
C LEU A 487 5.78 23.61 15.82
N ILE A 488 7.10 23.38 15.89
CA ILE A 488 7.88 23.63 17.10
C ILE A 488 7.83 25.10 17.48
N LYS A 489 7.98 26.01 16.50
CA LYS A 489 7.91 27.45 16.71
C LYS A 489 6.54 27.87 17.24
N ASN A 490 5.46 27.40 16.62
CA ASN A 490 4.09 27.76 17.00
C ASN A 490 3.72 27.17 18.36
N ALA A 491 4.10 25.93 18.65
CA ALA A 491 3.86 25.31 19.95
C ALA A 491 4.59 26.05 21.09
N LYS A 492 5.85 26.48 20.85
CA LYS A 492 6.61 27.33 21.78
C LYS A 492 6.00 28.73 21.94
N LEU A 493 5.51 29.34 20.86
CA LEU A 493 4.81 30.63 20.91
C LEU A 493 3.55 30.53 21.78
N ILE A 494 2.77 29.46 21.60
CA ILE A 494 1.59 29.21 22.43
C ILE A 494 2.00 29.01 23.90
N ALA A 495 3.08 28.28 24.15
CA ALA A 495 3.63 28.01 25.48
C ALA A 495 4.48 29.16 26.08
N THR A 496 4.31 30.39 25.60
CA THR A 496 5.03 31.56 26.14
C THR A 496 4.62 31.81 27.61
N PRO A 497 5.58 31.92 28.56
CA PRO A 497 5.27 32.29 29.94
C PRO A 497 4.52 33.62 30.05
N GLY A 498 3.50 33.71 30.90
CA GLY A 498 2.64 34.89 30.99
C GLY A 498 1.53 34.95 29.94
N LYS A 499 1.38 33.93 29.10
CA LYS A 499 0.30 33.84 28.11
C LYS A 499 -0.41 32.50 28.18
N GLY A 500 -1.65 32.46 27.71
CA GLY A 500 -2.43 31.23 27.54
C GLY A 500 -3.43 31.30 26.40
N ILE A 501 -4.35 30.35 26.38
CA ILE A 501 -5.31 30.15 25.29
C ILE A 501 -6.73 30.51 25.75
N LEU A 502 -7.44 31.30 24.96
CA LEU A 502 -8.90 31.45 25.06
C LEU A 502 -9.56 30.32 24.27
N ALA A 503 -10.34 29.46 24.93
CA ALA A 503 -11.14 28.45 24.25
C ALA A 503 -12.53 29.03 23.92
N ALA A 504 -12.69 29.55 22.71
CA ALA A 504 -13.94 30.13 22.17
C ALA A 504 -14.58 29.22 21.09
N ASP A 505 -14.36 27.92 21.22
CA ASP A 505 -14.73 26.86 20.28
C ASP A 505 -16.02 26.14 20.64
N GLU A 506 -16.89 26.82 21.39
CA GLU A 506 -18.23 26.32 21.68
C GLU A 506 -18.99 26.07 20.37
N SER A 507 -19.54 24.86 20.20
CA SER A 507 -20.41 24.56 19.07
C SER A 507 -21.68 25.42 19.13
N THR A 508 -22.44 25.49 18.04
CA THR A 508 -23.73 26.21 18.01
C THR A 508 -24.67 25.76 19.14
N GLY A 509 -24.68 24.47 19.49
CA GLY A 509 -25.46 23.95 20.61
C GLY A 509 -24.90 24.39 21.98
N THR A 510 -23.58 24.28 22.16
CA THR A 510 -22.91 24.62 23.43
C THR A 510 -23.06 26.12 23.74
N ILE A 511 -22.83 26.99 22.75
CA ILE A 511 -22.91 28.44 22.93
C ILE A 511 -24.36 28.88 23.13
N GLY A 512 -25.32 28.17 22.54
CA GLY A 512 -26.74 28.38 22.78
C GLY A 512 -27.09 28.29 24.26
N LYS A 513 -26.60 27.27 24.98
CA LYS A 513 -26.81 27.14 26.44
C LYS A 513 -26.25 28.34 27.21
N ARG A 514 -25.10 28.89 26.78
CA ARG A 514 -24.50 30.07 27.42
C ARG A 514 -25.30 31.34 27.15
N LEU A 515 -25.75 31.56 25.92
CA LEU A 515 -26.58 32.71 25.56
C LEU A 515 -27.95 32.65 26.25
N SER A 516 -28.57 31.47 26.34
CA SER A 516 -29.82 31.30 27.07
C SER A 516 -29.70 31.65 28.56
N SER A 517 -28.55 31.40 29.19
CA SER A 517 -28.34 31.76 30.61
C SER A 517 -28.40 33.26 30.90
N ILE A 518 -28.29 34.10 29.87
CA ILE A 518 -28.39 35.57 29.95
C ILE A 518 -29.58 36.10 29.12
N ASN A 519 -30.53 35.23 28.76
CA ASN A 519 -31.71 35.55 27.94
C ASN A 519 -31.38 36.15 26.56
N VAL A 520 -30.30 35.69 25.92
CA VAL A 520 -29.92 36.07 24.56
C VAL A 520 -30.24 34.93 23.58
N GLU A 521 -30.82 35.28 22.44
CA GLU A 521 -31.18 34.31 21.40
C GLU A 521 -29.94 33.76 20.69
N ASN A 522 -29.94 32.45 20.38
CA ASN A 522 -28.85 31.78 19.68
C ASN A 522 -28.93 31.94 18.15
N ILE A 523 -28.71 33.16 17.67
CA ILE A 523 -28.59 33.48 16.25
C ILE A 523 -27.13 33.83 15.90
N GLU A 524 -26.77 33.70 14.62
CA GLU A 524 -25.39 33.91 14.14
C GLU A 524 -24.84 35.30 14.53
N SER A 525 -25.64 36.36 14.37
CA SER A 525 -25.23 37.72 14.71
C SER A 525 -24.89 37.89 16.20
N ASN A 526 -25.59 37.20 17.10
CA ASN A 526 -25.28 37.23 18.54
C ASN A 526 -24.02 36.42 18.88
N ARG A 527 -23.81 35.30 18.18
CA ARG A 527 -22.57 34.53 18.30
C ARG A 527 -21.39 35.36 17.82
N GLN A 528 -21.47 35.94 16.63
CA GLN A 528 -20.49 36.87 16.08
C GLN A 528 -20.22 38.04 17.03
N ALA A 529 -21.25 38.69 17.57
CA ALA A 529 -21.10 39.82 18.50
C ALA A 529 -20.35 39.44 19.79
N LEU A 530 -20.60 38.25 20.34
CA LEU A 530 -19.84 37.74 21.50
C LEU A 530 -18.37 37.49 21.14
N ARG A 531 -18.09 36.91 19.96
CA ARG A 531 -16.71 36.67 19.51
C ARG A 531 -15.97 37.98 19.25
N GLU A 532 -16.63 38.92 18.57
CA GLU A 532 -16.10 40.26 18.33
C GLU A 532 -15.80 40.99 19.65
N LEU A 533 -16.71 40.93 20.63
CA LEU A 533 -16.49 41.49 21.97
C LEU A 533 -15.19 40.96 22.60
N LEU A 534 -14.96 39.65 22.55
CA LEU A 534 -13.79 39.00 23.13
C LEU A 534 -12.50 39.36 22.37
N PHE A 535 -12.52 39.33 21.04
CA PHE A 535 -11.31 39.50 20.21
C PHE A 535 -10.90 40.96 20.03
N THR A 536 -11.83 41.90 20.23
CA THR A 536 -11.55 43.35 20.18
C THR A 536 -11.33 43.96 21.57
N ALA A 537 -11.33 43.14 22.64
CA ALA A 537 -11.12 43.62 24.00
C ALA A 537 -9.73 44.27 24.15
N PRO A 538 -9.64 45.58 24.46
CA PRO A 538 -8.37 46.29 24.51
C PRO A 538 -7.41 45.67 25.53
N ASN A 539 -6.16 45.46 25.14
CA ASN A 539 -5.08 44.86 25.94
C ASN A 539 -5.28 43.40 26.37
N ALA A 540 -6.49 42.82 26.27
CA ALA A 540 -6.75 41.45 26.73
C ALA A 540 -5.97 40.42 25.90
N VAL A 541 -5.92 40.64 24.58
CA VAL A 541 -5.20 39.80 23.62
C VAL A 541 -3.70 39.69 23.89
N THR A 542 -3.10 40.64 24.61
CA THR A 542 -1.66 40.60 24.93
C THR A 542 -1.30 39.47 25.90
N TYR A 543 -2.26 39.02 26.72
CA TYR A 543 -2.15 37.88 27.63
C TYR A 543 -2.54 36.55 26.97
N LEU A 544 -2.93 36.58 25.70
CA LEU A 544 -3.28 35.40 24.93
C LEU A 544 -2.15 35.10 23.94
N SER A 545 -1.89 33.82 23.76
CA SER A 545 -0.99 33.29 22.73
C SER A 545 -1.75 32.55 21.63
N GLY A 546 -2.97 32.10 21.93
CA GLY A 546 -3.87 31.53 20.94
C GLY A 546 -5.35 31.65 21.31
N VAL A 547 -6.22 31.50 20.32
CA VAL A 547 -7.67 31.37 20.50
C VAL A 547 -8.17 30.15 19.73
N ILE A 548 -8.84 29.23 20.41
CA ILE A 548 -9.51 28.10 19.74
C ILE A 548 -10.86 28.59 19.24
N LEU A 549 -11.12 28.39 17.96
CA LEU A 549 -12.34 28.79 17.27
C LEU A 549 -13.18 27.57 16.91
N PHE A 550 -14.49 27.78 16.83
CA PHE A 550 -15.38 26.87 16.13
C PHE A 550 -15.36 27.21 14.62
N GLU A 551 -15.71 26.24 13.78
CA GLU A 551 -15.61 26.38 12.32
C GLU A 551 -16.39 27.60 11.79
N GLU A 552 -17.59 27.86 12.31
CA GLU A 552 -18.36 29.06 11.98
C GLU A 552 -17.53 30.34 12.23
N THR A 553 -16.87 30.44 13.38
CA THR A 553 -16.10 31.64 13.77
C THR A 553 -14.80 31.80 12.99
N LEU A 554 -14.18 30.70 12.52
CA LEU A 554 -12.96 30.76 11.71
C LEU A 554 -13.18 31.56 10.41
N TYR A 555 -14.39 31.50 9.84
CA TYR A 555 -14.75 32.21 8.61
C TYR A 555 -15.59 33.47 8.85
N GLN A 556 -15.89 33.80 10.11
CA GLN A 556 -16.59 35.03 10.47
C GLN A 556 -15.67 36.26 10.43
N LYS A 557 -16.32 37.41 10.34
CA LYS A 557 -15.71 38.73 10.30
C LYS A 557 -16.25 39.57 11.46
N THR A 558 -15.55 40.62 11.80
CA THR A 558 -16.05 41.72 12.62
C THR A 558 -17.16 42.49 11.88
N THR A 559 -17.85 43.38 12.60
CA THR A 559 -18.91 44.21 12.03
C THR A 559 -18.39 45.20 10.97
N ASP A 560 -17.11 45.58 11.03
CA ASP A 560 -16.41 46.41 10.02
C ASP A 560 -15.78 45.58 8.87
N GLY A 561 -16.03 44.26 8.83
CA GLY A 561 -15.70 43.38 7.69
C GLY A 561 -14.33 42.73 7.72
N LYS A 562 -13.58 42.88 8.82
CA LYS A 562 -12.26 42.24 9.00
C LYS A 562 -12.41 40.78 9.46
N PRO A 563 -11.75 39.81 8.81
CA PRO A 563 -11.75 38.43 9.28
C PRO A 563 -11.20 38.32 10.71
N PHE A 564 -11.85 37.50 11.57
CA PHE A 564 -11.36 37.31 12.94
C PHE A 564 -9.95 36.71 12.98
N VAL A 565 -9.61 35.85 12.01
CA VAL A 565 -8.26 35.28 11.88
C VAL A 565 -7.19 36.36 11.70
N ASP A 566 -7.46 37.38 10.88
CA ASP A 566 -6.53 38.48 10.64
C ASP A 566 -6.40 39.37 11.88
N LEU A 567 -7.52 39.65 12.55
CA LEU A 567 -7.53 40.39 13.82
C LEU A 567 -6.66 39.71 14.89
N LEU A 568 -6.72 38.38 15.01
CA LEU A 568 -5.91 37.62 15.96
C LEU A 568 -4.43 37.63 15.57
N LEU A 569 -4.12 37.38 14.30
CA LEU A 569 -2.74 37.33 13.79
C LEU A 569 -2.01 38.66 13.94
N GLU A 570 -2.67 39.79 13.68
CA GLU A 570 -2.10 41.13 13.88
C GLU A 570 -1.74 41.42 15.34
N ASN A 571 -2.44 40.78 16.28
CA ASN A 571 -2.16 40.88 17.72
C ASN A 571 -1.17 39.79 18.20
N ASN A 572 -0.53 39.06 17.28
CA ASN A 572 0.36 37.93 17.55
C ASN A 572 -0.31 36.85 18.42
N VAL A 573 -1.60 36.60 18.15
CA VAL A 573 -2.39 35.53 18.76
C VAL A 573 -2.70 34.52 17.66
N LEU A 574 -2.28 33.28 17.84
CA LEU A 574 -2.52 32.26 16.83
C LEU A 574 -4.02 31.87 16.79
N PRO A 575 -4.63 31.77 15.61
CA PRO A 575 -5.93 31.12 15.46
C PRO A 575 -5.77 29.61 15.55
N GLY A 576 -6.61 28.98 16.36
CA GLY A 576 -6.73 27.53 16.48
C GLY A 576 -8.13 27.07 16.11
N ILE A 577 -8.28 25.80 15.78
CA ILE A 577 -9.56 25.24 15.33
C ILE A 577 -9.94 23.96 16.07
N LYS A 578 -11.18 23.85 16.54
CA LYS A 578 -11.74 22.58 17.02
C LYS A 578 -12.06 21.69 15.83
N VAL A 579 -11.47 20.50 15.78
CA VAL A 579 -11.63 19.59 14.62
C VAL A 579 -12.34 18.27 14.95
N ASP A 580 -12.51 17.95 16.23
CA ASP A 580 -13.34 16.81 16.65
C ASP A 580 -14.83 17.03 16.31
N LYS A 581 -15.55 15.94 16.08
CA LYS A 581 -16.99 15.91 15.80
C LYS A 581 -17.80 15.43 17.00
N GLY A 582 -17.27 15.61 18.21
CA GLY A 582 -17.91 15.18 19.46
C GLY A 582 -17.71 13.69 19.77
N THR A 583 -18.31 13.29 20.90
CA THR A 583 -18.16 11.95 21.49
C THR A 583 -19.33 11.04 21.15
N VAL A 584 -19.05 9.74 21.04
CA VAL A 584 -20.06 8.67 20.96
C VAL A 584 -19.78 7.60 22.00
N ASP A 585 -20.82 6.89 22.40
CA ASP A 585 -20.73 5.85 23.42
C ASP A 585 -19.97 4.62 22.90
N LEU A 586 -19.13 4.03 23.76
CA LEU A 586 -18.42 2.79 23.48
C LEU A 586 -19.30 1.60 23.86
N ALA A 587 -19.71 0.82 22.86
CA ALA A 587 -20.52 -0.37 23.09
C ALA A 587 -19.82 -1.37 24.04
N GLY A 588 -20.57 -1.92 24.99
CA GLY A 588 -20.04 -2.85 25.99
C GLY A 588 -19.38 -2.17 27.19
N THR A 589 -19.42 -0.85 27.29
CA THR A 589 -18.97 -0.07 28.46
C THR A 589 -20.15 0.54 29.20
N ASP A 590 -19.95 0.98 30.44
CA ASP A 590 -20.95 1.72 31.20
C ASP A 590 -20.88 3.22 30.85
N GLY A 591 -21.45 3.63 29.71
CA GLY A 591 -21.52 5.04 29.34
C GLY A 591 -20.16 5.74 29.17
N GLU A 592 -19.10 4.98 28.86
CA GLU A 592 -17.82 5.55 28.44
C GLU A 592 -17.87 5.91 26.95
N THR A 593 -16.98 6.80 26.52
CA THR A 593 -17.05 7.37 25.18
C THR A 593 -15.73 7.28 24.42
N THR A 594 -15.82 7.37 23.09
CA THR A 594 -14.71 7.69 22.19
C THR A 594 -15.09 8.90 21.34
N THR A 595 -14.10 9.59 20.78
CA THR A 595 -14.33 10.82 19.99
C THR A 595 -14.26 10.55 18.50
N GLN A 596 -15.17 11.15 17.74
CA GLN A 596 -15.23 11.04 16.28
C GLN A 596 -14.62 12.24 15.56
N GLY A 597 -14.34 12.08 14.26
CA GLY A 597 -13.89 13.18 13.39
C GLY A 597 -12.64 12.90 12.55
N LEU A 598 -12.11 11.68 12.57
CA LEU A 598 -10.91 11.31 11.80
C LEU A 598 -11.20 11.24 10.29
N ASP A 599 -12.41 10.88 9.92
CA ASP A 599 -12.84 10.85 8.51
C ASP A 599 -12.71 12.26 7.91
N SER A 600 -12.02 12.32 6.77
CA SER A 600 -11.63 13.55 6.04
C SER A 600 -10.83 14.59 6.84
N LEU A 601 -10.28 14.23 8.01
CA LEU A 601 -9.56 15.17 8.87
C LEU A 601 -8.39 15.85 8.15
N GLY A 602 -7.58 15.11 7.38
CA GLY A 602 -6.44 15.70 6.65
C GLY A 602 -6.87 16.81 5.68
N SER A 603 -7.91 16.56 4.88
CA SER A 603 -8.46 17.56 3.97
C SER A 603 -9.01 18.79 4.70
N ARG A 604 -9.68 18.58 5.85
CA ARG A 604 -10.17 19.69 6.69
C ARG A 604 -9.02 20.49 7.30
N CYS A 605 -8.00 19.83 7.84
CA CYS A 605 -6.81 20.47 8.39
C CYS A 605 -6.10 21.33 7.34
N ALA A 606 -5.92 20.83 6.12
CA ALA A 606 -5.35 21.62 5.02
C ALA A 606 -6.18 22.87 4.69
N GLN A 607 -7.51 22.77 4.72
CA GLN A 607 -8.40 23.92 4.52
C GLN A 607 -8.33 24.92 5.67
N TYR A 608 -8.29 24.46 6.91
CA TYR A 608 -8.17 25.33 8.09
C TYR A 608 -6.81 26.02 8.15
N TYR A 609 -5.74 25.33 7.77
CA TYR A 609 -4.40 25.92 7.65
C TYR A 609 -4.40 27.09 6.64
N LYS A 610 -5.01 26.87 5.46
CA LYS A 610 -5.21 27.91 4.43
C LYS A 610 -6.08 29.08 4.93
N ALA A 611 -7.05 28.81 5.79
CA ALA A 611 -7.90 29.81 6.42
C ALA A 611 -7.19 30.58 7.57
N GLY A 612 -5.94 30.25 7.91
CA GLY A 612 -5.14 30.96 8.90
C GLY A 612 -4.99 30.26 10.25
N ALA A 613 -5.60 29.08 10.45
CA ALA A 613 -5.36 28.29 11.66
C ALA A 613 -3.90 27.77 11.71
N ARG A 614 -3.33 27.72 12.91
CA ARG A 614 -1.97 27.20 13.17
C ARG A 614 -1.89 26.13 14.25
N PHE A 615 -3.00 25.88 14.92
CA PHE A 615 -3.13 24.77 15.84
C PHE A 615 -4.55 24.21 15.81
N ALA A 616 -4.71 22.99 16.27
CA ALA A 616 -6.00 22.31 16.33
C ALA A 616 -6.28 21.84 17.76
N LYS A 617 -7.54 21.50 18.03
CA LYS A 617 -7.98 20.91 19.30
C LYS A 617 -8.86 19.70 19.05
N TRP A 618 -8.62 18.64 19.81
CA TRP A 618 -9.45 17.43 19.84
C TRP A 618 -9.68 16.96 21.27
N ARG A 619 -10.95 16.92 21.67
CA ARG A 619 -11.35 16.52 23.03
C ARG A 619 -11.74 15.05 23.11
N ALA A 620 -11.02 14.29 23.92
CA ALA A 620 -11.40 12.96 24.40
C ALA A 620 -11.97 13.06 25.83
N VAL A 621 -12.93 12.21 26.17
CA VAL A 621 -13.65 12.26 27.44
C VAL A 621 -13.60 10.91 28.13
N LEU A 622 -13.10 10.91 29.35
CA LEU A 622 -13.02 9.76 30.23
C LEU A 622 -13.71 10.08 31.56
N LYS A 623 -14.21 9.05 32.25
CA LYS A 623 -14.87 9.20 33.55
C LYS A 623 -14.19 8.34 34.60
N ILE A 624 -14.29 8.73 35.87
CA ILE A 624 -13.88 7.92 37.02
C ILE A 624 -15.13 7.31 37.63
N GLY A 625 -15.15 6.00 37.77
CA GLY A 625 -16.23 5.25 38.41
C GLY A 625 -15.70 4.01 39.12
N PRO A 626 -16.59 3.11 39.58
CA PRO A 626 -16.16 1.88 40.24
C PRO A 626 -15.30 0.97 39.36
N LYS A 627 -15.51 1.01 38.03
CA LYS A 627 -14.76 0.21 37.04
C LYS A 627 -14.14 1.06 35.94
N GLU A 628 -14.40 2.36 35.94
CA GLU A 628 -14.01 3.31 34.91
C GLU A 628 -12.88 4.24 35.40
N PRO A 629 -11.95 4.68 34.53
CA PRO A 629 -11.95 4.40 33.09
C PRO A 629 -11.50 2.97 32.79
N SER A 630 -12.25 2.27 31.92
CA SER A 630 -11.89 0.92 31.50
C SER A 630 -10.69 0.96 30.56
N GLU A 631 -9.95 -0.16 30.48
CA GLU A 631 -8.85 -0.30 29.53
C GLU A 631 -9.29 0.00 28.09
N LEU A 632 -10.51 -0.42 27.71
CA LEU A 632 -11.06 -0.13 26.38
C LEU A 632 -11.22 1.37 26.15
N SER A 633 -11.80 2.11 27.11
CA SER A 633 -11.96 3.57 26.98
C SER A 633 -10.61 4.29 26.88
N ILE A 634 -9.64 3.89 27.72
CA ILE A 634 -8.29 4.47 27.71
C ILE A 634 -7.64 4.24 26.33
N GLN A 635 -7.62 3.00 25.84
CA GLN A 635 -6.95 2.68 24.58
C GLN A 635 -7.62 3.36 23.38
N GLN A 636 -8.96 3.38 23.30
CA GLN A 636 -9.67 4.01 22.18
C GLN A 636 -9.43 5.52 22.13
N ASN A 637 -9.46 6.20 23.28
CA ASN A 637 -9.20 7.65 23.33
C ASN A 637 -7.73 7.98 23.06
N ALA A 638 -6.78 7.20 23.60
CA ALA A 638 -5.35 7.38 23.34
C ALA A 638 -5.01 7.20 21.84
N GLN A 639 -5.52 6.14 21.21
CA GLN A 639 -5.33 5.90 19.78
C GLN A 639 -6.01 6.97 18.92
N GLY A 640 -7.22 7.41 19.29
CA GLY A 640 -7.93 8.49 18.60
C GLY A 640 -7.15 9.81 18.63
N LEU A 641 -6.64 10.19 19.80
CA LEU A 641 -5.80 11.38 19.98
C LEU A 641 -4.50 11.30 19.20
N ALA A 642 -3.85 10.14 19.17
CA ALA A 642 -2.59 9.96 18.43
C ALA A 642 -2.78 10.08 16.91
N ARG A 643 -3.82 9.44 16.36
CA ARG A 643 -4.17 9.58 14.93
C ARG A 643 -4.55 11.01 14.57
N TYR A 644 -5.31 11.70 15.44
CA TYR A 644 -5.62 13.11 15.26
C TYR A 644 -4.35 13.97 15.22
N ALA A 645 -3.41 13.73 16.15
CA ALA A 645 -2.22 14.53 16.30
C ALA A 645 -1.30 14.43 15.07
N ILE A 646 -1.04 13.22 14.57
CA ILE A 646 -0.19 13.04 13.39
C ILE A 646 -0.81 13.67 12.13
N ILE A 647 -2.12 13.50 11.92
CA ILE A 647 -2.83 14.13 10.78
C ILE A 647 -2.76 15.66 10.84
N CYS A 648 -2.85 16.26 12.04
CA CYS A 648 -2.69 17.70 12.19
C CYS A 648 -1.28 18.15 11.83
N GLN A 649 -0.27 17.42 12.30
CA GLN A 649 1.14 17.73 12.06
C GLN A 649 1.52 17.62 10.57
N GLU A 650 1.01 16.61 9.86
CA GLU A 650 1.15 16.47 8.40
C GLU A 650 0.60 17.69 7.64
N ASN A 651 -0.36 18.41 8.24
CA ASN A 651 -1.06 19.55 7.64
C ASN A 651 -0.70 20.90 8.29
N GLY A 652 0.42 20.97 9.03
CA GLY A 652 0.95 22.23 9.57
C GLY A 652 0.22 22.80 10.78
N LEU A 653 -0.64 22.01 11.44
CA LEU A 653 -1.36 22.43 12.65
C LEU A 653 -0.76 21.77 13.90
N VAL A 654 -0.38 22.56 14.90
CA VAL A 654 0.02 22.04 16.22
C VAL A 654 -1.19 21.36 16.89
N PRO A 655 -1.16 20.07 17.21
CA PRO A 655 -2.27 19.42 17.89
C PRO A 655 -2.25 19.71 19.40
N ILE A 656 -3.37 20.22 19.91
CA ILE A 656 -3.67 20.22 21.35
C ILE A 656 -4.34 18.89 21.68
N VAL A 657 -3.62 18.04 22.40
CA VAL A 657 -4.06 16.72 22.85
C VAL A 657 -4.85 16.90 24.16
N GLU A 658 -6.17 16.71 24.13
CA GLU A 658 -7.07 16.95 25.28
C GLU A 658 -7.73 15.65 25.77
N PRO A 659 -7.05 14.84 26.62
CA PRO A 659 -7.64 13.71 27.32
C PRO A 659 -8.29 14.19 28.63
N GLU A 660 -9.53 14.67 28.56
CA GLU A 660 -10.24 15.17 29.74
C GLU A 660 -10.81 14.02 30.56
N ILE A 661 -10.35 13.89 31.81
CA ILE A 661 -11.01 13.07 32.82
C ILE A 661 -12.02 13.94 33.56
N LEU A 662 -13.28 13.54 33.49
CA LEU A 662 -14.38 14.24 34.13
C LEU A 662 -14.28 14.19 35.65
N THR A 663 -14.68 15.28 36.30
CA THR A 663 -14.71 15.41 37.76
C THR A 663 -15.95 14.76 38.40
N ASP A 664 -16.91 14.28 37.62
CA ASP A 664 -18.15 13.70 38.13
C ASP A 664 -17.88 12.52 39.11
N GLY A 665 -18.60 12.51 40.24
CA GLY A 665 -18.57 11.44 41.24
C GLY A 665 -17.96 11.83 42.59
N SER A 666 -17.79 10.83 43.46
CA SER A 666 -17.35 10.96 44.86
C SER A 666 -15.92 10.45 45.10
N HIS A 667 -15.12 10.35 44.04
CA HIS A 667 -13.74 9.88 44.13
C HIS A 667 -12.86 10.91 44.84
N ASP A 668 -11.82 10.44 45.53
CA ASP A 668 -10.83 11.31 46.16
C ASP A 668 -9.78 11.79 45.15
N ILE A 669 -8.92 12.73 45.58
CA ILE A 669 -7.87 13.27 44.71
C ILE A 669 -6.82 12.22 44.32
N LYS A 670 -6.61 11.18 45.13
CA LYS A 670 -5.63 10.13 44.83
C LYS A 670 -6.13 9.22 43.71
N GLN A 671 -7.42 8.93 43.69
CA GLN A 671 -8.08 8.22 42.60
C GLN A 671 -8.01 9.03 41.29
N CYS A 672 -8.24 10.35 41.35
CA CYS A 672 -8.04 11.23 40.20
C CYS A 672 -6.58 11.25 39.71
N ALA A 673 -5.61 11.30 40.63
CA ALA A 673 -4.19 11.24 40.31
C ALA A 673 -3.83 9.92 39.60
N ALA A 674 -4.28 8.79 40.13
CA ALA A 674 -4.03 7.47 39.55
C ALA A 674 -4.65 7.33 38.14
N ALA A 675 -5.89 7.78 37.96
CA ALA A 675 -6.55 7.78 36.66
C ALA A 675 -5.81 8.69 35.66
N THR A 676 -5.42 9.90 36.08
CA THR A 676 -4.64 10.84 35.26
C THR A 676 -3.31 10.23 34.83
N GLU A 677 -2.56 9.60 35.74
CA GLU A 677 -1.29 8.96 35.41
C GLU A 677 -1.47 7.81 34.41
N MET A 678 -2.48 6.96 34.62
CA MET A 678 -2.78 5.83 33.73
C MET A 678 -3.14 6.30 32.31
N VAL A 679 -4.01 7.30 32.21
CA VAL A 679 -4.47 7.85 30.93
C VAL A 679 -3.34 8.55 30.20
N LEU A 680 -2.57 9.41 30.87
CA LEU A 680 -1.47 10.14 30.23
C LEU A 680 -0.35 9.21 29.78
N ALA A 681 -0.04 8.16 30.55
CA ALA A 681 0.94 7.15 30.12
C ALA A 681 0.49 6.44 28.84
N ALA A 682 -0.79 6.06 28.73
CA ALA A 682 -1.35 5.46 27.52
C ALA A 682 -1.35 6.44 26.33
N VAL A 683 -1.70 7.72 26.56
CA VAL A 683 -1.70 8.76 25.53
C VAL A 683 -0.29 8.97 24.97
N TYR A 684 0.73 9.17 25.82
CA TYR A 684 2.09 9.39 25.32
C TYR A 684 2.71 8.14 24.67
N LYS A 685 2.34 6.95 25.13
CA LYS A 685 2.67 5.70 24.42
C LYS A 685 2.07 5.70 23.01
N ALA A 686 0.79 6.01 22.87
CA ALA A 686 0.12 6.07 21.56
C ALA A 686 0.72 7.17 20.66
N LEU A 687 0.98 8.37 21.19
CA LEU A 687 1.63 9.45 20.43
C LEU A 687 2.99 9.00 19.88
N ASN A 688 3.78 8.28 20.67
CA ASN A 688 5.08 7.75 20.24
C ASN A 688 4.93 6.67 19.16
N GLU A 689 3.98 5.75 19.30
CA GLU A 689 3.68 4.70 18.32
C GLU A 689 3.20 5.27 16.97
N HIS A 690 2.55 6.43 16.97
CA HIS A 690 2.13 7.16 15.76
C HIS A 690 3.15 8.19 15.29
N HIS A 691 4.37 8.17 15.84
CA HIS A 691 5.49 9.02 15.42
C HIS A 691 5.22 10.54 15.54
N VAL A 692 4.37 10.94 16.48
CA VAL A 692 4.04 12.35 16.70
C VAL A 692 5.26 13.10 17.25
N LEU A 693 5.59 14.24 16.64
CA LEU A 693 6.66 15.14 17.06
C LEU A 693 6.23 15.90 18.33
N LEU A 694 6.68 15.48 19.51
CA LEU A 694 6.21 16.04 20.79
C LEU A 694 6.52 17.53 20.96
N GLU A 695 7.65 17.99 20.44
CA GLU A 695 8.07 19.40 20.44
C GLU A 695 7.09 20.30 19.67
N GLY A 696 6.33 19.72 18.74
CA GLY A 696 5.27 20.36 17.96
C GLY A 696 3.87 20.02 18.46
N THR A 697 3.68 19.67 19.74
CA THR A 697 2.37 19.41 20.36
C THR A 697 2.13 20.29 21.60
N LEU A 698 0.90 20.28 22.12
CA LEU A 698 0.57 20.78 23.45
C LEU A 698 -0.35 19.77 24.15
N LEU A 699 -0.26 19.69 25.48
CA LEU A 699 -1.17 18.88 26.29
C LEU A 699 -2.22 19.78 26.96
N LYS A 700 -3.49 19.40 26.89
CA LYS A 700 -4.60 20.04 27.60
C LYS A 700 -5.28 19.03 28.52
N PRO A 701 -4.72 18.75 29.70
CA PRO A 701 -5.28 17.80 30.64
C PRO A 701 -6.24 18.50 31.61
N ASN A 702 -7.05 17.72 32.31
CA ASN A 702 -7.68 18.16 33.56
C ASN A 702 -6.60 18.43 34.63
N MET A 703 -6.89 19.35 35.54
CA MET A 703 -6.18 19.40 36.83
C MET A 703 -6.58 18.17 37.65
N VAL A 704 -5.70 17.72 38.55
CA VAL A 704 -6.00 16.60 39.45
C VAL A 704 -6.77 17.15 40.65
N THR A 705 -8.07 16.90 40.69
CA THR A 705 -8.98 17.38 41.74
C THR A 705 -9.79 16.23 42.34
N PRO A 706 -10.34 16.37 43.55
CA PRO A 706 -11.40 15.48 44.02
C PRO A 706 -12.61 15.50 43.08
N GLY A 707 -13.43 14.46 43.16
CA GLY A 707 -14.71 14.41 42.48
C GLY A 707 -15.66 15.52 42.92
N SER A 708 -16.62 15.87 42.08
CA SER A 708 -17.57 16.98 42.30
C SER A 708 -18.44 16.82 43.54
N GLN A 709 -18.61 15.58 44.03
CA GLN A 709 -19.35 15.24 45.25
C GLN A 709 -18.43 15.09 46.47
N SER A 710 -17.11 15.17 46.29
CA SER A 710 -16.12 15.07 47.35
C SER A 710 -15.84 16.43 47.98
N PRO A 711 -15.33 16.47 49.24
CA PRO A 711 -14.88 17.72 49.84
C PRO A 711 -13.81 18.41 48.99
N LYS A 712 -13.93 19.73 48.82
CA LYS A 712 -12.89 20.54 48.18
C LYS A 712 -11.59 20.48 48.97
N VAL A 713 -10.48 20.59 48.26
CA VAL A 713 -9.13 20.68 48.84
C VAL A 713 -8.49 22.02 48.49
N THR A 714 -7.37 22.35 49.12
CA THR A 714 -6.69 23.63 48.85
C THR A 714 -5.97 23.60 47.49
N PRO A 715 -5.70 24.78 46.89
CA PRO A 715 -4.94 24.88 45.64
C PRO A 715 -3.56 24.23 45.71
N GLU A 716 -2.90 24.24 46.87
CA GLU A 716 -1.59 23.62 47.08
C GLU A 716 -1.65 22.10 46.94
N VAL A 717 -2.70 21.46 47.46
CA VAL A 717 -2.94 20.02 47.33
C VAL A 717 -3.22 19.64 45.88
N ILE A 718 -4.01 20.44 45.17
CA ILE A 718 -4.27 20.26 43.73
C ILE A 718 -2.97 20.41 42.94
N ALA A 719 -2.15 21.41 43.28
CA ALA A 719 -0.90 21.68 42.61
C ALA A 719 0.10 20.52 42.77
N GLU A 720 0.27 20.02 44.00
CA GLU A 720 1.16 18.90 44.28
C GLU A 720 0.73 17.64 43.51
N ALA A 721 -0.55 17.28 43.58
CA ALA A 721 -1.08 16.09 42.90
C ALA A 721 -0.96 16.22 41.37
N THR A 722 -1.31 17.39 40.82
CA THR A 722 -1.29 17.63 39.37
C THR A 722 0.13 17.62 38.83
N VAL A 723 1.05 18.39 39.41
CA VAL A 723 2.45 18.46 38.93
C VAL A 723 3.15 17.11 39.10
N THR A 724 2.84 16.36 40.16
CA THR A 724 3.38 15.00 40.36
C THR A 724 2.93 14.05 39.27
N ALA A 725 1.62 14.01 38.96
CA ALA A 725 1.10 13.16 37.89
C ALA A 725 1.75 13.47 36.54
N LEU A 726 1.87 14.77 36.19
CA LEU A 726 2.51 15.19 34.95
C LEU A 726 3.99 14.78 34.88
N ARG A 727 4.75 14.96 35.97
CA ARG A 727 6.16 14.55 36.06
C ARG A 727 6.39 13.06 35.90
N ARG A 728 5.39 12.23 36.18
CA ARG A 728 5.47 10.78 36.04
C ARG A 728 5.18 10.30 34.62
N THR A 729 4.52 11.11 33.79
CA THR A 729 3.96 10.63 32.51
C THR A 729 4.32 11.45 31.29
N VAL A 730 4.49 12.77 31.43
CA VAL A 730 4.71 13.68 30.30
C VAL A 730 6.22 13.70 29.96
N PRO A 731 6.63 13.53 28.69
CA PRO A 731 8.03 13.71 28.29
C PRO A 731 8.44 15.19 28.26
N ALA A 732 9.69 15.49 28.63
CA ALA A 732 10.25 16.85 28.66
C ALA A 732 10.20 17.61 27.31
N ALA A 733 10.07 16.90 26.19
CA ALA A 733 10.02 17.48 24.85
C ALA A 733 8.76 18.32 24.58
N VAL A 734 7.66 18.08 25.30
CA VAL A 734 6.40 18.82 25.13
C VAL A 734 6.59 20.29 25.57
N PRO A 735 6.39 21.31 24.75
CA PRO A 735 6.72 22.68 25.13
C PRO A 735 5.84 23.27 26.24
N GLY A 736 4.57 22.87 26.31
CA GLY A 736 3.62 23.44 27.26
C GLY A 736 2.41 22.57 27.57
N ILE A 737 1.88 22.77 28.77
CA ILE A 737 0.67 22.14 29.30
C ILE A 737 -0.33 23.25 29.58
N VAL A 738 -1.43 23.26 28.84
CA VAL A 738 -2.45 24.31 28.84
C VAL A 738 -3.74 23.76 29.45
N PHE A 739 -3.90 23.88 30.77
CA PHE A 739 -4.99 23.20 31.49
C PHE A 739 -6.39 23.61 31.02
N LEU A 740 -7.30 22.65 30.94
CA LEU A 740 -8.74 22.94 30.91
C LEU A 740 -9.22 23.32 32.31
N SER A 741 -10.24 24.18 32.39
CA SER A 741 -10.84 24.56 33.68
C SER A 741 -11.86 23.54 34.20
N GLY A 742 -12.45 22.72 33.33
CA GLY A 742 -13.51 21.80 33.71
C GLY A 742 -14.68 22.57 34.32
N GLY A 743 -15.19 22.10 35.46
CA GLY A 743 -16.27 22.73 36.23
C GLY A 743 -15.82 23.77 37.28
N GLN A 744 -14.53 24.09 37.35
CA GLN A 744 -14.00 25.04 38.33
C GLN A 744 -14.59 26.44 38.12
N SER A 745 -14.73 27.22 39.20
CA SER A 745 -15.02 28.64 39.09
C SER A 745 -13.90 29.39 38.37
N GLU A 746 -14.16 30.62 37.93
CA GLU A 746 -13.12 31.44 37.32
C GLU A 746 -11.96 31.62 38.32
N GLU A 747 -12.26 31.96 39.57
CA GLU A 747 -11.25 32.20 40.61
C GLU A 747 -10.51 30.91 41.03
N GLU A 748 -11.22 29.79 41.15
CA GLU A 748 -10.64 28.49 41.52
C GLU A 748 -9.61 28.03 40.47
N ALA A 749 -9.96 28.13 39.19
CA ALA A 749 -9.05 27.77 38.09
C ALA A 749 -7.75 28.62 38.12
N THR A 750 -7.85 29.92 38.41
CA THR A 750 -6.69 30.81 38.52
C THR A 750 -5.84 30.51 39.75
N LEU A 751 -6.46 30.28 40.91
CA LEU A 751 -5.75 29.94 42.15
C LEU A 751 -5.00 28.61 42.03
N ASN A 752 -5.62 27.59 41.44
CA ASN A 752 -5.00 26.29 41.22
C ASN A 752 -3.82 26.39 40.25
N LEU A 753 -3.98 27.11 39.14
CA LEU A 753 -2.87 27.38 38.22
C LEU A 753 -1.71 28.13 38.88
N ASN A 754 -2.03 29.14 39.69
CA ASN A 754 -1.04 29.92 40.44
C ASN A 754 -0.26 29.05 41.44
N ALA A 755 -0.95 28.16 42.15
CA ALA A 755 -0.32 27.23 43.08
C ALA A 755 0.64 26.26 42.36
N MET A 756 0.27 25.74 41.18
CA MET A 756 1.15 24.92 40.34
C MET A 756 2.40 25.66 39.89
N SER A 757 2.25 26.92 39.49
CA SER A 757 3.38 27.76 39.09
C SER A 757 4.33 28.07 40.25
N LYS A 758 3.80 28.28 41.46
CA LYS A 758 4.59 28.52 42.69
C LYS A 758 5.31 27.29 43.24
N LEU A 759 4.84 26.08 42.94
CA LEU A 759 5.40 24.85 43.50
C LEU A 759 6.88 24.68 43.13
N ASP A 760 7.77 24.61 44.12
CA ASP A 760 9.22 24.56 43.91
C ASP A 760 9.71 23.15 43.57
N VAL A 761 9.40 22.70 42.36
CA VAL A 761 9.84 21.44 41.78
C VAL A 761 10.18 21.63 40.30
N LEU A 762 11.09 20.81 39.76
CA LEU A 762 11.39 20.81 38.32
C LEU A 762 10.12 20.62 37.48
N LYS A 763 9.83 21.58 36.62
CA LYS A 763 8.73 21.57 35.65
C LYS A 763 9.35 21.85 34.28
N PRO A 764 9.65 20.81 33.47
CA PRO A 764 10.38 21.00 32.21
C PRO A 764 9.49 21.57 31.08
N TRP A 765 8.26 21.97 31.39
CA TRP A 765 7.27 22.52 30.47
C TRP A 765 6.69 23.81 31.03
N THR A 766 6.19 24.71 30.17
CA THR A 766 5.35 25.81 30.63
C THR A 766 4.01 25.29 31.13
N LEU A 767 3.61 25.66 32.35
CA LEU A 767 2.25 25.44 32.85
C LEU A 767 1.41 26.69 32.58
N SER A 768 0.33 26.54 31.82
CA SER A 768 -0.54 27.64 31.40
C SER A 768 -2.00 27.19 31.33
N PHE A 769 -2.88 27.98 30.73
CA PHE A 769 -4.33 27.79 30.66
C PHE A 769 -4.83 27.66 29.21
N SER A 770 -5.86 26.84 29.02
CA SER A 770 -6.74 26.86 27.86
C SER A 770 -8.19 26.87 28.36
N PHE A 771 -8.67 28.07 28.69
CA PHE A 771 -9.92 28.25 29.43
C PHE A 771 -11.04 28.78 28.53
N GLY A 772 -12.21 28.13 28.64
CA GLY A 772 -13.47 28.62 28.08
C GLY A 772 -14.30 29.31 29.17
N ARG A 773 -15.06 28.51 29.93
CA ARG A 773 -15.91 29.00 31.03
C ARG A 773 -15.16 29.91 32.03
N ALA A 774 -13.98 29.48 32.48
CA ALA A 774 -13.18 30.23 33.47
C ALA A 774 -12.59 31.58 33.00
N LEU A 775 -12.71 31.89 31.70
CA LEU A 775 -12.34 33.18 31.11
C LEU A 775 -13.55 33.99 30.62
N GLN A 776 -14.70 33.37 30.40
CA GLN A 776 -15.83 34.00 29.70
C GLN A 776 -17.07 34.21 30.59
N GLN A 777 -17.22 33.49 31.71
CA GLN A 777 -18.49 33.45 32.44
C GLN A 777 -18.92 34.84 32.92
N SER A 778 -18.03 35.55 33.64
CA SER A 778 -18.35 36.89 34.14
C SER A 778 -18.54 37.88 33.00
N THR A 779 -17.72 37.79 31.94
CA THR A 779 -17.85 38.61 30.73
C THR A 779 -19.23 38.45 30.06
N ILE A 780 -19.69 37.22 29.87
CA ILE A 780 -21.00 36.93 29.25
C ILE A 780 -22.12 37.50 30.12
N LYS A 781 -22.07 37.29 31.45
CA LYS A 781 -23.04 37.87 32.39
C LYS A 781 -23.06 39.40 32.35
N THR A 782 -21.89 40.04 32.37
CA THR A 782 -21.77 41.51 32.30
C THR A 782 -22.26 42.05 30.96
N TRP A 783 -22.01 41.35 29.85
CA TRP A 783 -22.48 41.74 28.53
C TRP A 783 -24.01 41.69 28.43
N SER A 784 -24.64 40.60 28.88
CA SER A 784 -26.11 40.42 28.84
C SER A 784 -26.73 40.64 27.44
N GLY A 785 -25.95 40.45 26.36
CA GLY A 785 -26.40 40.67 24.99
C GLY A 785 -26.57 42.13 24.56
N LYS A 786 -26.16 43.10 25.39
CA LYS A 786 -26.44 44.52 25.20
C LYS A 786 -25.23 45.29 24.70
N LYS A 787 -25.39 46.10 23.65
CA LYS A 787 -24.29 46.88 23.03
C LYS A 787 -23.68 47.89 24.01
N GLU A 788 -24.50 48.51 24.84
CA GLU A 788 -24.08 49.46 25.87
C GLU A 788 -23.19 48.85 26.97
N ASN A 789 -23.18 47.51 27.10
CA ASN A 789 -22.38 46.80 28.10
C ASN A 789 -21.04 46.28 27.57
N VAL A 790 -20.76 46.42 26.27
CA VAL A 790 -19.56 45.85 25.62
C VAL A 790 -18.28 46.30 26.33
N ALA A 791 -18.09 47.60 26.57
CA ALA A 791 -16.89 48.12 27.22
C ALA A 791 -16.68 47.55 28.63
N LYS A 792 -17.75 47.45 29.44
CA LYS A 792 -17.70 46.86 30.79
C LYS A 792 -17.37 45.38 30.75
N ALA A 793 -17.95 44.64 29.80
CA ALA A 793 -17.68 43.22 29.62
C ALA A 793 -16.23 42.97 29.16
N GLN A 794 -15.69 43.82 28.30
CA GLN A 794 -14.29 43.78 27.88
C GLN A 794 -13.32 44.06 29.03
N GLU A 795 -13.65 44.98 29.94
CA GLU A 795 -12.87 45.25 31.15
C GLU A 795 -12.83 44.03 32.08
N VAL A 796 -13.98 43.37 32.28
CA VAL A 796 -14.07 42.10 33.05
C VAL A 796 -13.22 41.02 32.38
N PHE A 797 -13.32 40.89 31.05
CA PHE A 797 -12.54 39.91 30.28
C PHE A 797 -11.03 40.16 30.41
N LEU A 798 -10.59 41.41 30.31
CA LEU A 798 -9.20 41.83 30.52
C LEU A 798 -8.72 41.45 31.92
N GLY A 799 -9.53 41.72 32.96
CA GLY A 799 -9.22 41.36 34.34
C GLY A 799 -8.95 39.86 34.48
N ARG A 800 -9.79 39.02 33.87
CA ARG A 800 -9.61 37.55 33.87
C ARG A 800 -8.40 37.10 33.05
N CYS A 801 -8.13 37.71 31.89
CA CYS A 801 -6.94 37.41 31.11
C CYS A 801 -5.65 37.73 31.88
N LYS A 802 -5.60 38.89 32.54
CA LYS A 802 -4.48 39.31 33.38
C LYS A 802 -4.30 38.39 34.59
N ALA A 803 -5.38 38.06 35.30
CA ALA A 803 -5.33 37.17 36.47
C ALA A 803 -4.72 35.80 36.11
N ASN A 804 -5.13 35.22 34.99
CA ASN A 804 -4.59 33.93 34.54
C ASN A 804 -3.16 34.05 34.01
N SER A 805 -2.79 35.15 33.34
CA SER A 805 -1.40 35.46 33.00
C SER A 805 -0.51 35.49 34.24
N ASP A 806 -0.90 36.24 35.28
CA ASP A 806 -0.16 36.33 36.54
C ASP A 806 -0.07 34.95 37.23
N ALA A 807 -1.11 34.12 37.11
CA ALA A 807 -1.11 32.76 37.64
C ALA A 807 -0.11 31.83 36.93
N THR A 808 0.11 31.96 35.61
CA THR A 808 1.18 31.21 34.92
C THR A 808 2.58 31.55 35.44
N LEU A 809 2.75 32.74 36.03
CA LEU A 809 4.00 33.23 36.59
C LEU A 809 4.11 33.01 38.11
N GLY A 810 3.09 32.43 38.74
CA GLY A 810 3.03 32.28 40.20
C GLY A 810 2.92 33.60 40.95
N LYS A 811 2.42 34.66 40.29
CA LYS A 811 2.36 36.04 40.82
C LYS A 811 0.93 36.48 41.14
N TYR A 812 -0.07 35.63 40.94
CA TYR A 812 -1.45 36.00 41.23
C TYR A 812 -1.68 36.10 42.75
N GLY A 813 -2.16 37.28 43.17
CA GLY A 813 -2.41 37.63 44.57
C GLY A 813 -3.82 37.34 45.08
N GLY A 814 -4.73 36.84 44.22
CA GLY A 814 -6.14 36.61 44.56
C GLY A 814 -7.04 37.84 44.38
N GLY A 815 -8.34 37.60 44.17
CA GLY A 815 -9.39 38.64 44.28
C GLY A 815 -9.77 39.39 43.00
N ALA A 816 -9.25 39.03 41.83
CA ALA A 816 -9.45 39.76 40.56
C ALA A 816 -10.78 39.49 39.85
N GLY A 817 -11.86 39.11 40.55
CA GLY A 817 -13.12 38.72 39.88
C GLY A 817 -14.44 39.03 40.60
N GLY A 818 -14.41 39.64 41.79
CA GLY A 818 -15.63 39.89 42.57
C GLY A 818 -16.43 38.62 42.88
N GLY A 819 -17.69 38.77 43.30
CA GLY A 819 -18.55 37.64 43.66
C GLY A 819 -18.87 36.68 42.50
N LEU A 820 -19.02 37.21 41.29
CA LEU A 820 -19.38 36.43 40.09
C LEU A 820 -18.30 35.40 39.71
N ALA A 821 -17.01 35.76 39.85
CA ALA A 821 -15.91 34.87 39.51
C ALA A 821 -15.77 33.67 40.48
N SER A 822 -16.39 33.75 41.65
CA SER A 822 -16.35 32.69 42.66
C SER A 822 -17.46 31.63 42.48
N GLU A 823 -18.41 31.86 41.57
CA GLU A 823 -19.51 30.92 41.32
C GLU A 823 -19.02 29.63 40.66
N SER A 824 -19.52 28.48 41.14
CA SER A 824 -19.23 27.18 40.53
C SER A 824 -19.73 27.11 39.10
N LEU A 825 -18.91 26.57 38.19
CA LEU A 825 -19.24 26.40 36.77
C LEU A 825 -19.54 24.93 36.42
N TYR A 826 -19.62 24.07 37.43
CA TYR A 826 -19.88 22.65 37.27
C TYR A 826 -21.28 22.38 36.72
N VAL A 827 -21.36 21.45 35.78
CA VAL A 827 -22.61 20.91 35.24
C VAL A 827 -22.41 19.41 35.14
N GLU A 828 -23.25 18.63 35.81
CA GLU A 828 -23.19 17.17 35.79
C GLU A 828 -23.36 16.63 34.36
N GLY A 829 -22.51 15.68 33.97
CA GLY A 829 -22.57 15.04 32.66
C GLY A 829 -22.42 16.01 31.48
N TYR A 830 -21.65 17.10 31.65
CA TYR A 830 -21.52 18.13 30.62
C TYR A 830 -20.92 17.59 29.32
N LYS A 831 -21.75 17.53 28.28
CA LYS A 831 -21.35 17.24 26.88
C LYS A 831 -21.29 18.55 26.09
N TYR A 832 -20.18 18.76 25.37
CA TYR A 832 -19.99 19.94 24.49
C TYR A 832 -20.91 19.87 23.29
#